data_AF-A0A1B0D2E0-F1
#
_entry.id   AF-A0A1B0D2E0-F1
#
_cell.length_a   1.000
_cell.length_b   1.000
_cell.length_c   1.000
_cell.angle_alpha   90.00
_cell.angle_beta   90.00
_cell.angle_gamma   90.00
#
_symmetry.space_group_name_H-M   'P 1'
#
loop_
_entity.id
_entity.type
_entity.pdbx_description
1 polymer ?
#
loop_
_entity_poly.entity_id
_entity_poly.type
_entity_poly.pdbx_seq_one_letter_code
_entity_poly.pdbx_strand_id
1 'polypeptide(L)'
;MMKNPLMLLILVAVYLYFVLKWGPKFMEKRKPFNLERILIVFNVIQIVVCSYIFISGFCAVNSIEHNWLCQPVDYTRSPSALRILILTYYYFLTKILDLLDTVFFVLRKKDSQVTFLHVYHHAGMLVCAWVAVKYVGGGHNVTLGLVNTFVHIAMYSYYLLAALNSKYKNNIWWKKHITQLQLIQFFILFVHYLLLFLIDCGFPKFIGYFITPQNAFMLAMFGDFYYKAYISPLKSTSKVMITPKRKQPVNGHLDTYLDNMTATFGAEDTSEIAEDLIMAYVLRKIVELYIYFNEEVSDPRVYPWPMMKNPFTTIGVLLLYLQLVLKWGPRFMEKRQPFNLRYIMIAYNAAQIVLCFNLLLDSLRLCYFQGYSLLCEPVDYSTSDRAIAIAKGFYTYYLLKNLDLFDTIFFVLRKKQNQVTFLHVYHHTGMQLLAWHSVKYLPGGHGAFMGSINCLVHIIMYFYYLLTAISPRYKGSVWWKKYLTQLQIIQFFAILVHWLVLIPSDCGYPRFPIIIMVPQNLFMFCLFADFYYRDQFLSVTAGSLTNQHHRKKDIGSDRDRTMTTIIGDIKSKYDEMIVGIDPEIDNWLFMKSPLPVLGIILIYLYFVLKLGPQIMASRKAFHMKKLLVFYNFYQAVQVDNTAMEIFKFVVGIAIPNDRGLVHAAWRASWWHLKYLPGPQFLVIGFLNSFVHIVMYFYYMIAAMGPKYQRFLWWKKYLTTLQLAQFCVMLCYLTMIALMDS
;
A
#
# COMPACT_ATOMS: atom_id res chain seq x y z
N MET A 1 -13.30 21.13 11.43
CA MET A 1 -12.33 20.07 11.06
C MET A 1 -12.33 18.86 11.99
N MET A 2 -12.54 19.00 13.32
CA MET A 2 -12.48 17.85 14.26
C MET A 2 -13.79 17.04 14.41
N LYS A 3 -14.91 17.51 13.82
CA LYS A 3 -16.21 16.83 13.88
C LYS A 3 -16.29 15.59 12.97
N ASN A 4 -15.72 15.68 11.77
CA ASN A 4 -15.75 14.62 10.76
C ASN A 4 -14.45 14.68 9.92
N PRO A 5 -13.82 13.52 9.59
CA PRO A 5 -12.61 13.47 8.76
C PRO A 5 -12.82 13.96 7.31
N LEU A 6 -14.05 14.06 6.81
CA LEU A 6 -14.36 14.46 5.43
C LEU A 6 -13.69 15.78 5.02
N MET A 7 -13.71 16.78 5.90
CA MET A 7 -13.10 18.09 5.61
C MET A 7 -11.57 18.00 5.49
N LEU A 8 -10.94 17.11 6.27
CA LEU A 8 -9.51 16.81 6.18
C LEU A 8 -9.17 16.08 4.88
N LEU A 9 -9.97 15.07 4.52
CA LEU A 9 -9.78 14.27 3.31
C LEU A 9 -9.95 15.12 2.04
N ILE A 10 -10.93 16.03 2.03
CA ILE A 10 -11.10 17.03 0.96
C ILE A 10 -9.86 17.92 0.88
N LEU A 11 -9.36 18.42 2.02
CA LEU A 11 -8.16 19.27 2.04
C LEU A 11 -6.94 18.54 1.48
N VAL A 12 -6.68 17.29 1.90
CA VAL A 12 -5.58 16.47 1.38
C VAL A 12 -5.76 16.16 -0.10
N ALA A 13 -6.96 15.81 -0.55
CA ALA A 13 -7.25 15.53 -1.96
C ALA A 13 -7.04 16.76 -2.85
N VAL A 14 -7.52 17.94 -2.41
CA VAL A 14 -7.32 19.22 -3.09
C VAL A 14 -5.83 19.57 -3.14
N TYR A 15 -5.12 19.42 -2.03
CA TYR A 15 -3.68 19.62 -1.93
C TYR A 15 -2.91 18.72 -2.92
N LEU A 16 -3.17 17.40 -2.92
CA LEU A 16 -2.50 16.45 -3.81
C LEU A 16 -2.83 16.72 -5.28
N TYR A 17 -4.10 17.05 -5.59
CA TYR A 17 -4.51 17.43 -6.93
C TYR A 17 -3.80 18.72 -7.39
N PHE A 18 -3.68 19.71 -6.52
CA PHE A 18 -2.97 20.95 -6.80
C PHE A 18 -1.48 20.69 -7.05
N VAL A 19 -0.78 20.04 -6.11
CA VAL A 19 0.67 19.89 -6.16
C VAL A 19 1.14 18.94 -7.26
N LEU A 20 0.42 17.85 -7.52
CA LEU A 20 0.85 16.81 -8.47
C LEU A 20 0.32 17.01 -9.89
N LYS A 21 -0.80 17.72 -10.08
CA LYS A 21 -1.43 17.85 -11.40
C LYS A 21 -1.72 19.28 -11.81
N TRP A 22 -2.59 19.97 -11.08
CA TRP A 22 -3.12 21.25 -11.54
C TRP A 22 -2.07 22.36 -11.50
N GLY A 23 -1.36 22.50 -10.39
CA GLY A 23 -0.35 23.53 -10.17
C GLY A 23 0.82 23.46 -11.14
N PRO A 24 1.49 22.29 -11.32
CA PRO A 24 2.55 22.15 -12.33
C PRO A 24 2.07 22.47 -13.75
N LYS A 25 0.86 22.00 -14.13
CA LYS A 25 0.25 22.29 -15.44
C LYS A 25 -0.09 23.76 -15.61
N PHE A 26 -0.55 24.43 -14.56
CA PHE A 26 -0.82 25.87 -14.56
C PHE A 26 0.48 26.69 -14.73
N MET A 27 1.58 26.21 -14.13
CA MET A 27 2.89 26.84 -14.15
C MET A 27 3.74 26.50 -15.39
N GLU A 28 3.34 25.48 -16.17
CA GLU A 28 4.06 25.01 -17.36
C GLU A 28 4.34 26.16 -18.34
N LYS A 29 3.31 26.95 -18.66
CA LYS A 29 3.37 28.08 -19.60
C LYS A 29 3.67 29.44 -18.96
N ARG A 30 3.92 29.49 -17.65
CA ARG A 30 4.12 30.73 -16.90
C ARG A 30 5.56 30.86 -16.40
N LYS A 31 6.01 32.10 -16.21
CA LYS A 31 7.24 32.40 -15.48
C LYS A 31 7.03 32.13 -13.98
N PRO A 32 8.07 31.71 -13.23
CA PRO A 32 7.95 31.48 -11.79
C PRO A 32 7.53 32.77 -11.07
N PHE A 33 6.60 32.67 -10.12
CA PHE A 33 6.14 33.83 -9.36
C PHE A 33 7.24 34.35 -8.42
N ASN A 34 7.33 35.68 -8.30
CA ASN A 34 8.18 36.30 -7.28
C ASN A 34 7.42 36.33 -5.93
N LEU A 35 7.69 35.32 -5.09
CA LEU A 35 7.05 35.13 -3.79
C LEU A 35 7.98 35.46 -2.61
N GLU A 36 9.08 36.20 -2.83
CA GLU A 36 10.12 36.42 -1.82
C GLU A 36 9.58 37.06 -0.53
N ARG A 37 8.83 38.16 -0.64
CA ARG A 37 8.21 38.81 0.54
C ARG A 37 7.21 37.90 1.25
N ILE A 38 6.44 37.11 0.49
CA ILE A 38 5.44 36.18 1.04
C ILE A 38 6.15 35.06 1.81
N LEU A 39 7.26 34.53 1.28
CA LEU A 39 8.06 33.52 1.95
C LEU A 39 8.71 34.04 3.23
N ILE A 40 9.21 35.28 3.23
CA ILE A 40 9.77 35.90 4.44
C ILE A 40 8.70 35.96 5.54
N VAL A 41 7.52 36.50 5.23
CA VAL A 41 6.40 36.59 6.19
C VAL A 41 5.96 35.21 6.64
N PHE A 42 5.81 34.26 5.72
CA PHE A 42 5.40 32.88 6.03
C PHE A 42 6.39 32.18 6.97
N ASN A 43 7.69 32.28 6.69
CA ASN A 43 8.73 31.66 7.54
C ASN A 43 8.76 32.31 8.93
N VAL A 44 8.58 33.63 9.05
CA VAL A 44 8.49 34.32 10.34
C VAL A 44 7.27 33.82 11.14
N ILE A 45 6.10 33.72 10.50
CA ILE A 45 4.89 33.17 11.14
C ILE A 45 5.13 31.75 11.64
N GLN A 46 5.74 30.89 10.81
CA GLN A 46 6.05 29.52 11.18
C GLN A 46 7.00 29.43 12.37
N ILE A 47 8.05 30.27 12.41
CA ILE A 47 8.98 30.34 13.55
C ILE A 47 8.23 30.77 14.82
N VAL A 48 7.42 31.83 14.77
CA VAL A 48 6.69 32.33 15.95
C VAL A 48 5.71 31.30 16.48
N VAL A 49 4.91 30.67 15.60
CA VAL A 49 3.92 29.66 16.00
C VAL A 49 4.60 28.40 16.55
N CYS A 50 5.67 27.92 15.91
CA CYS A 50 6.41 26.76 16.42
C CYS A 50 7.09 27.06 17.76
N SER A 51 7.67 28.26 17.94
CA SER A 51 8.25 28.69 19.23
C SER A 51 7.19 28.78 20.34
N TYR A 52 6.01 29.32 20.04
CA TYR A 52 4.91 29.38 21.00
C TYR A 52 4.46 27.98 21.45
N ILE A 53 4.26 27.05 20.51
CA ILE A 53 3.85 25.67 20.81
C ILE A 53 4.94 24.94 21.61
N PHE A 54 6.22 25.13 21.23
CA PHE A 54 7.35 24.52 21.92
C PHE A 54 7.45 25.01 23.37
N ILE A 55 7.51 26.32 23.59
CA ILE A 55 7.64 26.92 24.94
C ILE A 55 6.41 26.59 25.79
N SER A 56 5.20 26.81 25.25
CA SER A 56 3.96 26.56 26.00
C SER A 56 3.76 25.07 26.30
N GLY A 57 4.14 24.19 25.37
CA GLY A 57 4.10 22.74 25.56
C GLY A 57 5.11 22.27 26.58
N PHE A 58 6.36 22.76 26.52
CA PHE A 58 7.39 22.41 27.50
C PHE A 58 7.00 22.84 28.92
N CYS A 59 6.48 24.07 29.09
CA CYS A 59 5.96 24.53 30.37
C CYS A 59 4.75 23.71 30.85
N ALA A 60 3.82 23.34 29.95
CA ALA A 60 2.64 22.55 30.31
C ALA A 60 3.02 21.12 30.75
N VAL A 61 3.99 20.51 30.07
CA VAL A 61 4.52 19.17 30.37
C VAL A 61 5.27 19.15 31.71
N ASN A 62 6.09 20.17 31.99
CA ASN A 62 6.77 20.29 33.27
C ASN A 62 5.81 20.54 34.44
N SER A 63 4.70 21.25 34.20
CA SER A 63 3.69 21.52 35.24
C SER A 63 2.89 20.30 35.70
N ILE A 64 2.96 19.19 34.96
CA ILE A 64 2.25 17.93 35.28
C ILE A 64 3.22 16.78 35.60
N GLU A 65 4.50 17.08 35.82
CA GLU A 65 5.57 16.07 36.06
C GLU A 65 5.53 14.93 35.02
N HIS A 66 5.43 15.31 33.74
CA HIS A 66 5.27 14.36 32.65
C HIS A 66 6.38 13.30 32.62
N ASN A 67 5.97 12.04 32.51
CA ASN A 67 6.90 10.94 32.33
C ASN A 67 7.35 10.85 30.86
N TRP A 68 8.56 11.34 30.60
CA TRP A 68 9.19 11.32 29.27
C TRP A 68 9.45 9.91 28.71
N LEU A 69 9.39 8.85 29.53
CA LEU A 69 9.50 7.47 29.06
C LEU A 69 8.17 6.95 28.51
N CYS A 70 7.08 7.16 29.24
CA CYS A 70 5.75 6.71 28.85
C CYS A 70 4.69 7.47 29.65
N GLN A 71 3.79 8.19 28.95
CA GLN A 71 2.72 8.96 29.59
C GLN A 71 1.34 8.58 29.00
N PRO A 72 0.33 8.23 29.83
CA PRO A 72 -1.05 8.05 29.37
C PRO A 72 -1.67 9.36 28.88
N VAL A 73 -2.76 9.25 28.12
CA VAL A 73 -3.57 10.41 27.77
C VAL A 73 -4.51 10.73 28.94
N ASP A 74 -4.46 11.97 29.43
CA ASP A 74 -5.44 12.47 30.38
C ASP A 74 -6.68 12.97 29.61
N TYR A 75 -7.79 12.26 29.75
CA TYR A 75 -9.08 12.61 29.14
C TYR A 75 -9.99 13.44 30.07
N THR A 76 -9.51 13.84 31.23
CA THR A 76 -10.26 14.70 32.15
C THR A 76 -10.39 16.12 31.59
N ARG A 77 -11.36 16.88 32.12
CA ARG A 77 -11.55 18.29 31.78
C ARG A 77 -10.74 19.23 32.69
N SER A 78 -9.61 18.75 33.23
CA SER A 78 -8.73 19.58 34.03
C SER A 78 -8.13 20.71 33.19
N PRO A 79 -7.84 21.90 33.76
CA PRO A 79 -7.22 22.99 33.02
C PRO A 79 -5.89 22.59 32.36
N SER A 80 -5.11 21.72 33.01
CA SER A 80 -3.82 21.21 32.50
C SER A 80 -4.00 20.25 31.31
N ALA A 81 -4.93 19.28 31.41
CA ALA A 81 -5.22 18.36 30.31
C ALA A 81 -5.78 19.11 29.09
N LEU A 82 -6.68 20.06 29.31
CA LEU A 82 -7.26 20.87 28.24
C LEU A 82 -6.20 21.77 27.57
N ARG A 83 -5.26 22.31 28.34
CA ARG A 83 -4.13 23.09 27.80
C ARG A 83 -3.26 22.23 26.87
N ILE A 84 -2.93 21.00 27.24
CA ILE A 84 -2.16 20.07 26.39
C ILE A 84 -2.94 19.69 25.13
N LEU A 85 -4.25 19.45 25.23
CA LEU A 85 -5.11 19.18 24.08
C LEU A 85 -5.16 20.36 23.11
N ILE A 86 -5.29 21.59 23.63
CA ILE A 86 -5.29 22.83 22.82
C ILE A 86 -3.95 22.99 22.10
N LEU A 87 -2.83 22.75 22.78
CA LEU A 87 -1.50 22.81 22.16
C LEU A 87 -1.32 21.75 21.07
N THR A 88 -1.86 20.54 21.28
CA THR A 88 -1.89 19.47 20.27
C THR A 88 -2.76 19.88 19.06
N TYR A 89 -3.87 20.58 19.29
CA TYR A 89 -4.70 21.15 18.24
C TYR A 89 -3.98 22.26 17.46
N TYR A 90 -3.25 23.15 18.13
CA TYR A 90 -2.40 24.15 17.46
C TYR A 90 -1.31 23.51 16.62
N TYR A 91 -0.70 22.42 17.10
CA TYR A 91 0.22 21.62 16.30
C TYR A 91 -0.43 21.03 15.04
N PHE A 92 -1.69 20.55 15.13
CA PHE A 92 -2.43 20.13 13.94
C PHE A 92 -2.63 21.28 12.93
N LEU A 93 -2.93 22.48 13.42
CA LEU A 93 -3.06 23.66 12.54
C LEU A 93 -1.74 24.01 11.84
N THR A 94 -0.59 23.85 12.50
CA THR A 94 0.71 24.06 11.82
C THR A 94 0.91 23.06 10.69
N LYS A 95 0.48 21.81 10.80
CA LYS A 95 0.58 20.85 9.69
C LYS A 95 -0.27 21.24 8.48
N ILE A 96 -1.39 21.96 8.68
CA ILE A 96 -2.15 22.57 7.58
C ILE A 96 -1.34 23.70 6.93
N LEU A 97 -0.70 24.56 7.74
CA LEU A 97 0.15 25.63 7.24
C LEU A 97 1.38 25.10 6.49
N ASP A 98 1.97 24.00 6.94
CA ASP A 98 3.11 23.32 6.31
C ASP A 98 2.79 22.83 4.88
N LEU A 99 1.51 22.65 4.52
CA LEU A 99 1.13 22.32 3.13
C LEU A 99 1.51 23.44 2.16
N LEU A 100 1.57 24.70 2.62
CA LEU A 100 1.91 25.84 1.76
C LEU A 100 3.35 25.80 1.24
N ASP A 101 4.26 25.08 1.90
CA ASP A 101 5.64 24.91 1.44
C ASP A 101 5.69 24.33 0.01
N THR A 102 4.95 23.25 -0.24
CA THR A 102 4.86 22.66 -1.59
C THR A 102 4.14 23.55 -2.58
N VAL A 103 3.11 24.28 -2.14
CA VAL A 103 2.40 25.24 -2.99
C VAL A 103 3.40 26.29 -3.48
N PHE A 104 4.26 26.81 -2.60
CA PHE A 104 5.31 27.75 -2.98
C PHE A 104 6.36 27.13 -3.91
N PHE A 105 6.74 25.85 -3.72
CA PHE A 105 7.65 25.16 -4.64
C PHE A 105 7.08 25.07 -6.05
N VAL A 106 5.80 24.69 -6.18
CA VAL A 106 5.11 24.60 -7.47
C VAL A 106 5.01 25.97 -8.14
N LEU A 107 4.58 27.01 -7.41
CA LEU A 107 4.45 28.37 -7.94
C LEU A 107 5.79 29.02 -8.32
N ARG A 108 6.90 28.54 -7.75
CA ARG A 108 8.27 28.98 -8.09
C ARG A 108 8.96 28.10 -9.13
N LYS A 109 8.26 27.09 -9.68
CA LYS A 109 8.81 26.08 -10.61
C LYS A 109 10.06 25.41 -10.06
N LYS A 110 10.03 25.06 -8.77
CA LYS A 110 11.08 24.31 -8.09
C LYS A 110 10.70 22.83 -7.98
N ASP A 111 10.37 22.21 -9.11
CA ASP A 111 9.87 20.83 -9.18
C ASP A 111 10.83 19.81 -8.56
N SER A 112 12.15 20.09 -8.60
CA SER A 112 13.17 19.30 -7.88
C SER A 112 12.97 19.21 -6.36
N GLN A 113 12.22 20.13 -5.76
CA GLN A 113 11.90 20.15 -4.32
C GLN A 113 10.58 19.42 -4.01
N VAL A 114 9.71 19.23 -5.02
CA VAL A 114 8.45 18.48 -4.91
C VAL A 114 8.74 16.99 -5.08
N THR A 115 9.46 16.44 -4.10
CA THR A 115 9.84 15.03 -4.08
C THR A 115 8.71 14.17 -3.50
N PHE A 116 8.71 12.88 -3.83
CA PHE A 116 7.80 11.90 -3.22
C PHE A 116 7.87 11.96 -1.68
N LEU A 117 9.09 12.02 -1.12
CA LEU A 117 9.32 12.11 0.31
C LEU A 117 8.59 13.30 0.94
N HIS A 118 8.74 14.47 0.34
CA HIS A 118 8.18 15.70 0.87
C HIS A 118 6.64 15.71 0.76
N VAL A 119 6.06 15.30 -0.36
CA VAL A 119 4.59 15.23 -0.52
C VAL A 119 3.98 14.16 0.39
N TYR A 120 4.61 12.98 0.49
CA TYR A 120 4.21 11.89 1.38
C TYR A 120 4.19 12.33 2.85
N HIS A 121 5.28 12.95 3.31
CA HIS A 121 5.40 13.42 4.68
C HIS A 121 4.36 14.49 5.02
N HIS A 122 4.20 15.53 4.20
CA HIS A 122 3.27 16.63 4.48
C HIS A 122 1.79 16.18 4.45
N ALA A 123 1.41 15.29 3.53
CA ALA A 123 0.07 14.71 3.51
C ALA A 123 -0.17 13.73 4.67
N GLY A 124 0.81 12.87 4.97
CA GLY A 124 0.73 11.88 6.04
C GLY A 124 0.67 12.50 7.42
N MET A 125 1.56 13.46 7.73
CA MET A 125 1.60 14.13 9.03
C MET A 125 0.34 14.92 9.34
N LEU A 126 -0.34 15.47 8.31
CA LEU A 126 -1.62 16.13 8.48
C LEU A 126 -2.73 15.14 8.91
N VAL A 127 -2.75 13.94 8.32
CA VAL A 127 -3.70 12.87 8.71
C VAL A 127 -3.38 12.34 10.11
N CYS A 128 -2.10 12.07 10.39
CA CYS A 128 -1.66 11.60 11.70
C CYS A 128 -1.95 12.63 12.81
N ALA A 129 -1.73 13.92 12.56
CA ALA A 129 -2.02 14.98 13.54
C ALA A 129 -3.53 15.11 13.81
N TRP A 130 -4.40 14.90 12.81
CA TRP A 130 -5.85 14.88 13.03
C TRP A 130 -6.28 13.70 13.91
N VAL A 131 -5.76 12.51 13.63
CA VAL A 131 -6.00 11.31 14.46
C VAL A 131 -5.50 11.55 15.89
N ALA A 132 -4.32 12.18 16.02
CA ALA A 132 -3.75 12.49 17.32
C ALA A 132 -4.67 13.39 18.15
N VAL A 133 -5.09 14.54 17.62
CA VAL A 133 -6.01 15.45 18.35
C VAL A 133 -7.37 14.79 18.62
N LYS A 134 -7.90 14.00 17.68
CA LYS A 134 -9.25 13.42 17.81
C LYS A 134 -9.33 12.30 18.85
N TYR A 135 -8.29 11.47 18.96
CA TYR A 135 -8.35 10.23 19.74
C TYR A 135 -7.33 10.17 20.89
N VAL A 136 -6.16 10.80 20.73
CA VAL A 136 -5.01 10.67 21.66
C VAL A 136 -4.29 12.02 21.82
N GLY A 137 -5.08 13.04 22.17
CA GLY A 137 -4.68 14.45 22.19
C GLY A 137 -3.89 14.84 23.44
N GLY A 138 -2.77 14.18 23.68
CA GLY A 138 -1.91 14.36 24.85
C GLY A 138 -1.03 13.13 25.12
N GLY A 139 -0.52 13.01 26.34
CA GLY A 139 0.30 11.88 26.78
C GLY A 139 1.56 11.69 25.93
N HIS A 140 1.87 10.44 25.58
CA HIS A 140 3.06 10.04 24.79
C HIS A 140 3.25 10.82 23.49
N ASN A 141 2.17 11.30 22.86
CA ASN A 141 2.26 12.07 21.60
C ASN A 141 2.81 13.49 21.76
N VAL A 142 2.85 14.03 22.98
CA VAL A 142 3.31 15.40 23.20
C VAL A 142 4.80 15.54 22.87
N THR A 143 5.61 14.53 23.18
CA THR A 143 7.04 14.45 22.82
C THR A 143 7.25 14.63 21.32
N LEU A 144 6.41 14.00 20.48
CA LEU A 144 6.48 14.17 19.02
C LEU A 144 6.26 15.64 18.61
N GLY A 145 5.24 16.28 19.18
CA GLY A 145 4.94 17.68 18.90
C GLY A 145 6.05 18.63 19.34
N LEU A 146 6.63 18.41 20.53
CA LEU A 146 7.72 19.23 21.07
C LEU A 146 9.00 19.09 20.26
N VAL A 147 9.46 17.87 20.00
CA VAL A 147 10.69 17.67 19.23
C VAL A 147 10.51 18.16 17.79
N ASN A 148 9.36 17.93 17.16
CA ASN A 148 9.09 18.41 15.80
C ASN A 148 9.08 19.95 15.72
N THR A 149 8.41 20.62 16.66
CA THR A 149 8.33 22.10 16.66
C THR A 149 9.70 22.73 16.91
N PHE A 150 10.53 22.16 17.79
CA PHE A 150 11.92 22.58 17.97
C PHE A 150 12.74 22.53 16.67
N VAL A 151 12.69 21.40 15.96
CA VAL A 151 13.41 21.26 14.67
C VAL A 151 12.81 22.15 13.60
N HIS A 152 11.49 22.38 13.60
CA HIS A 152 10.83 23.29 12.66
C HIS A 152 11.24 24.76 12.91
N ILE A 153 11.49 25.19 14.15
CA ILE A 153 12.07 26.52 14.44
C ILE A 153 13.42 26.66 13.73
N ALA A 154 14.31 25.68 13.85
CA ALA A 154 15.62 25.69 13.19
C ALA A 154 15.51 25.65 11.65
N MET A 155 14.62 24.80 11.11
CA MET A 155 14.41 24.65 9.67
C MET A 155 13.83 25.93 9.04
N TYR A 156 12.77 26.51 9.60
CA TYR A 156 12.17 27.72 9.06
C TYR A 156 13.05 28.96 9.27
N SER A 157 13.88 29.00 10.31
CA SER A 157 14.92 30.03 10.46
C SER A 157 15.93 29.98 9.30
N TYR A 158 16.32 28.78 8.88
CA TYR A 158 17.15 28.62 7.69
C TYR A 158 16.44 29.06 6.40
N TYR A 159 15.16 28.72 6.24
CA TYR A 159 14.39 29.15 5.06
C TYR A 159 14.18 30.67 5.03
N LEU A 160 14.01 31.32 6.18
CA LEU A 160 13.96 32.77 6.31
C LEU A 160 15.29 33.40 5.85
N LEU A 161 16.42 32.93 6.36
CA LEU A 161 17.74 33.43 5.97
C LEU A 161 18.03 33.20 4.48
N ALA A 162 17.64 32.05 3.94
CA ALA A 162 17.75 31.75 2.52
C ALA A 162 16.82 32.60 1.63
N ALA A 163 15.75 33.16 2.20
CA ALA A 163 14.81 34.05 1.51
C ALA A 163 15.20 35.53 1.62
N LEU A 164 15.94 35.97 2.65
CA LEU A 164 16.34 37.37 2.85
C LEU A 164 17.47 37.82 1.91
N ASN A 165 18.35 36.92 1.47
CA ASN A 165 19.37 37.27 0.48
C ASN A 165 19.81 36.05 -0.34
N SER A 166 19.65 36.14 -1.66
CA SER A 166 20.10 35.11 -2.60
C SER A 166 21.60 34.83 -2.53
N LYS A 167 22.42 35.79 -2.05
CA LYS A 167 23.88 35.68 -1.87
C LYS A 167 24.27 34.72 -0.74
N TYR A 168 23.43 34.53 0.28
CA TYR A 168 23.70 33.59 1.39
C TYR A 168 23.28 32.14 1.08
N LYS A 169 22.46 31.91 0.06
CA LYS A 169 21.94 30.58 -0.29
C LYS A 169 23.03 29.52 -0.52
N ASN A 170 24.21 29.94 -0.97
CA ASN A 170 25.36 29.07 -1.22
C ASN A 170 26.42 29.09 -0.08
N ASN A 171 26.30 29.99 0.90
CA ASN A 171 27.28 30.21 1.97
C ASN A 171 26.79 29.78 3.37
N ILE A 172 25.59 29.22 3.52
CA ILE A 172 25.11 28.74 4.82
C ILE A 172 25.72 27.37 5.12
N TRP A 173 26.84 27.40 5.83
CA TRP A 173 27.63 26.22 6.22
C TRP A 173 26.85 25.21 7.08
N TRP A 174 25.87 25.68 7.87
CA TRP A 174 25.11 24.81 8.78
C TRP A 174 23.93 24.06 8.14
N LYS A 175 23.69 24.19 6.83
CA LYS A 175 22.59 23.47 6.14
C LYS A 175 22.66 21.95 6.39
N LYS A 176 23.87 21.40 6.41
CA LYS A 176 24.14 19.99 6.73
C LYS A 176 23.71 19.64 8.16
N HIS A 177 23.95 20.53 9.13
CA HIS A 177 23.60 20.34 10.53
C HIS A 177 22.09 20.32 10.76
N ILE A 178 21.30 21.05 9.96
CA ILE A 178 19.83 20.97 10.02
C ILE A 178 19.34 19.57 9.60
N THR A 179 19.93 19.00 8.54
CA THR A 179 19.58 17.63 8.13
C THR A 179 20.03 16.59 9.17
N GLN A 180 21.17 16.81 9.84
CA GLN A 180 21.59 15.97 10.97
C GLN A 180 20.62 16.08 12.14
N LEU A 181 20.15 17.29 12.48
CA LEU A 181 19.16 17.53 13.52
C LEU A 181 17.83 16.82 13.22
N GLN A 182 17.37 16.83 11.96
CA GLN A 182 16.19 16.09 11.52
C GLN A 182 16.36 14.56 11.65
N LEU A 183 17.54 14.03 11.32
CA LEU A 183 17.85 12.60 11.50
C LEU A 183 17.85 12.20 12.98
N ILE A 184 18.44 13.05 13.84
CA ILE A 184 18.44 12.85 15.30
C ILE A 184 17.00 12.88 15.83
N GLN A 185 16.16 13.83 15.40
CA GLN A 185 14.73 13.84 15.74
C GLN A 185 14.06 12.51 15.41
N PHE A 186 14.19 12.01 14.17
CA PHE A 186 13.51 10.77 13.78
C PHE A 186 14.03 9.56 14.56
N PHE A 187 15.32 9.55 14.92
CA PHE A 187 15.90 8.51 15.76
C PHE A 187 15.36 8.55 17.19
N ILE A 188 15.32 9.73 17.82
CA ILE A 188 14.75 9.90 19.18
C ILE A 188 13.28 9.48 19.18
N LEU A 189 12.49 9.93 18.21
CA LEU A 189 11.08 9.55 18.11
C LEU A 189 10.89 8.06 17.80
N PHE A 190 11.75 7.46 16.97
CA PHE A 190 11.73 6.02 16.73
C PHE A 190 11.93 5.24 18.04
N VAL A 191 12.95 5.59 18.83
CA VAL A 191 13.21 4.96 20.13
C VAL A 191 12.04 5.22 21.10
N HIS A 192 11.58 6.47 21.24
CA HIS A 192 10.50 6.83 22.15
C HIS A 192 9.19 6.09 21.86
N TYR A 193 8.81 5.90 20.59
CA TYR A 193 7.63 5.10 20.25
C TYR A 193 7.87 3.59 20.28
N LEU A 194 9.12 3.13 20.13
CA LEU A 194 9.47 1.73 20.36
C LEU A 194 9.32 1.36 21.85
N LEU A 195 9.67 2.28 22.76
CA LEU A 195 9.50 2.10 24.21
C LEU A 195 8.03 1.88 24.63
N LEU A 196 7.05 2.39 23.87
CA LEU A 196 5.63 2.18 24.12
C LEU A 196 5.22 0.70 24.04
N PHE A 197 5.96 -0.13 23.30
CA PHE A 197 5.72 -1.57 23.25
C PHE A 197 6.33 -2.30 24.45
N LEU A 198 7.18 -1.64 25.23
CA LEU A 198 7.94 -2.22 26.35
C LEU A 198 7.34 -1.87 27.69
N ILE A 199 6.77 -0.66 27.78
CA ILE A 199 6.23 -0.10 29.01
C ILE A 199 4.72 -0.01 28.86
N ASP A 200 3.99 -0.67 29.75
CA ASP A 200 2.55 -0.48 29.82
C ASP A 200 2.23 0.70 30.74
N CYS A 201 2.00 1.87 30.12
CA CYS A 201 1.55 3.06 30.83
C CYS A 201 0.10 3.45 30.50
N GLY A 202 -0.70 2.52 29.95
CA GLY A 202 -2.09 2.78 29.57
C GLY A 202 -2.26 3.68 28.33
N PHE A 203 -1.18 4.06 27.65
CA PHE A 203 -1.25 4.76 26.37
C PHE A 203 -1.57 3.76 25.22
N PRO A 204 -2.44 4.10 24.26
CA PRO A 204 -2.85 3.13 23.23
C PRO A 204 -1.71 2.66 22.33
N LYS A 205 -1.31 1.39 22.48
CA LYS A 205 -0.20 0.75 21.73
C LYS A 205 -0.43 0.75 20.20
N PHE A 206 -1.69 0.84 19.75
CA PHE A 206 -2.01 0.90 18.33
C PHE A 206 -1.37 2.10 17.62
N ILE A 207 -1.20 3.23 18.31
CA ILE A 207 -0.52 4.42 17.79
C ILE A 207 0.95 4.13 17.52
N GLY A 208 1.60 3.37 18.41
CA GLY A 208 2.96 2.89 18.25
C GLY A 208 3.14 2.06 16.98
N TYR A 209 2.17 1.22 16.61
CA TYR A 209 2.24 0.37 15.41
C TYR A 209 2.25 1.18 14.11
N PHE A 210 1.70 2.40 14.11
CA PHE A 210 1.74 3.30 12.96
C PHE A 210 2.96 4.24 12.99
N ILE A 211 3.27 4.84 14.14
CA ILE A 211 4.30 5.88 14.25
C ILE A 211 5.72 5.29 14.26
N THR A 212 5.92 4.08 14.79
CA THR A 212 7.26 3.45 14.83
C THR A 212 7.76 3.09 13.43
N PRO A 213 7.00 2.37 12.57
CA PRO A 213 7.41 2.13 11.19
C PRO A 213 7.55 3.43 10.38
N GLN A 214 6.69 4.42 10.64
CA GLN A 214 6.77 5.73 10.00
C GLN A 214 8.10 6.43 10.30
N ASN A 215 8.53 6.49 11.57
CA ASN A 215 9.82 7.11 11.93
C ASN A 215 11.01 6.33 11.35
N ALA A 216 10.95 4.99 11.33
CA ALA A 216 11.98 4.17 10.68
C ALA A 216 12.08 4.45 9.17
N PHE A 217 10.93 4.58 8.50
CA PHE A 217 10.87 4.95 7.08
C PHE A 217 11.44 6.35 6.82
N MET A 218 11.08 7.33 7.66
CA MET A 218 11.58 8.70 7.56
C MET A 218 13.10 8.76 7.80
N LEU A 219 13.62 8.01 8.77
CA LEU A 219 15.05 7.88 9.04
C LEU A 219 15.81 7.32 7.82
N ALA A 220 15.29 6.27 7.19
CA ALA A 220 15.89 5.67 5.99
C ALA A 220 15.90 6.64 4.80
N MET A 221 14.77 7.32 4.55
CA MET A 221 14.61 8.24 3.42
C MET A 221 15.46 9.52 3.59
N PHE A 222 15.49 10.10 4.79
CA PHE A 222 16.38 11.24 5.07
C PHE A 222 17.85 10.82 5.08
N GLY A 223 18.17 9.58 5.46
CA GLY A 223 19.51 9.02 5.38
C GLY A 223 19.99 8.89 3.93
N ASP A 224 19.14 8.40 3.03
CA ASP A 224 19.42 8.34 1.59
C ASP A 224 19.58 9.75 0.98
N PHE A 225 18.71 10.70 1.36
CA PHE A 225 18.84 12.11 0.97
C PHE A 225 20.17 12.70 1.44
N TYR A 226 20.54 12.52 2.72
CA TYR A 226 21.79 13.02 3.29
C TYR A 226 23.01 12.44 2.57
N TYR A 227 22.99 11.14 2.28
CA TYR A 227 24.05 10.47 1.52
C TYR A 227 24.19 11.05 0.11
N LYS A 228 23.09 11.19 -0.63
CA LYS A 228 23.10 11.70 -2.01
C LYS A 228 23.48 13.18 -2.08
N ALA A 229 22.98 14.00 -1.15
CA ALA A 229 23.18 15.45 -1.17
C ALA A 229 24.55 15.89 -0.64
N TYR A 230 25.10 15.21 0.38
CA TYR A 230 26.31 15.66 1.08
C TYR A 230 27.51 14.71 0.97
N ILE A 231 27.31 13.39 0.89
CA ILE A 231 28.42 12.41 0.88
C ILE A 231 28.83 12.01 -0.54
N SER A 232 27.87 11.77 -1.44
CA SER A 232 28.15 11.35 -2.82
C SER A 232 28.99 12.36 -3.62
N PRO A 233 28.77 13.69 -3.53
CA PRO A 233 29.59 14.67 -4.25
C PRO A 233 31.05 14.68 -3.81
N LEU A 234 31.34 14.50 -2.51
CA LEU A 234 32.70 14.44 -1.96
C LEU A 234 33.52 13.27 -2.53
N LYS A 235 32.87 12.14 -2.81
CA LYS A 235 33.49 10.96 -3.44
C LYS A 235 33.76 11.12 -4.94
N SER A 236 33.02 12.00 -5.62
CA SER A 236 33.23 12.33 -7.03
C SER A 236 34.43 13.27 -7.20
N THR A 237 34.51 14.32 -6.37
CA THR A 237 35.62 15.29 -6.38
C THR A 237 36.95 14.65 -5.96
N SER A 238 36.93 13.72 -5.00
CA SER A 238 38.12 12.99 -4.55
C SER A 238 38.69 12.02 -5.59
N LYS A 239 37.95 11.67 -6.66
CA LYS A 239 38.44 10.82 -7.75
C LYS A 239 39.13 11.61 -8.87
N VAL A 240 38.99 12.93 -8.92
CA VAL A 240 39.54 13.79 -9.99
C VAL A 240 40.86 14.46 -9.57
N MET A 241 41.23 14.44 -8.29
CA MET A 241 42.54 14.92 -7.82
C MET A 241 43.26 13.83 -7.02
N ILE A 242 43.97 12.93 -7.72
CA ILE A 242 45.07 12.17 -7.12
C ILE A 242 46.25 12.18 -8.11
N THR A 243 47.10 13.19 -8.00
CA THR A 243 48.54 13.03 -8.26
C THR A 243 49.21 12.64 -6.94
N PRO A 244 50.19 11.72 -6.96
CA PRO A 244 50.76 11.17 -5.74
C PRO A 244 51.79 12.13 -5.15
N LYS A 245 51.63 12.53 -3.88
CA LYS A 245 52.73 13.08 -3.10
C LYS A 245 53.03 12.25 -1.85
N ARG A 246 54.33 12.01 -1.75
CA ARG A 246 55.19 11.30 -0.82
C ARG A 246 54.83 11.48 0.67
N LYS A 247 54.89 10.38 1.43
CA LYS A 247 54.90 10.34 2.90
C LYS A 247 56.23 10.85 3.46
N GLN A 248 56.19 11.61 4.54
CA GLN A 248 57.18 11.57 5.63
C GLN A 248 56.53 11.98 6.98
N PRO A 249 57.12 11.58 8.13
CA PRO A 249 56.45 11.42 9.43
C PRO A 249 56.79 12.53 10.43
N VAL A 250 55.93 12.76 11.44
CA VAL A 250 56.33 13.49 12.67
C VAL A 250 55.57 12.92 13.88
N ASN A 251 56.34 12.51 14.89
CA ASN A 251 55.93 12.11 16.24
C ASN A 251 55.71 13.33 17.15
N GLY A 252 54.90 13.17 18.20
CA GLY A 252 55.25 13.67 19.52
C GLY A 252 54.29 14.64 20.21
N HIS A 253 53.94 14.24 21.45
CA HIS A 253 53.51 15.05 22.60
C HIS A 253 52.04 15.51 22.69
N LEU A 254 51.23 14.68 23.37
CA LEU A 254 49.96 15.09 23.99
C LEU A 254 49.79 14.46 25.39
N ASP A 255 50.88 14.33 26.15
CA ASP A 255 50.84 13.80 27.53
C ASP A 255 51.08 14.90 28.58
N THR A 256 51.05 16.18 28.20
CA THR A 256 51.35 17.31 29.11
C THR A 256 50.20 18.33 29.21
N TYR A 257 49.00 17.93 28.79
CA TYR A 257 47.78 18.74 28.90
C TYR A 257 46.72 18.11 29.83
N LEU A 258 46.89 16.83 30.19
CA LEU A 258 45.94 16.05 30.98
C LEU A 258 46.16 16.16 32.51
N ASP A 259 47.33 16.58 32.96
CA ASP A 259 47.64 16.71 34.41
C ASP A 259 47.21 18.05 35.03
N ASN A 260 46.77 19.02 34.22
CA ASN A 260 46.31 20.33 34.73
C ASN A 260 44.77 20.47 34.79
N MET A 261 44.01 19.43 34.42
CA MET A 261 42.54 19.47 34.46
C MET A 261 41.93 18.84 35.72
N THR A 262 42.71 18.14 36.55
CA THR A 262 42.22 17.38 37.71
C THR A 262 42.12 18.18 39.02
N ALA A 263 42.40 19.49 39.01
CA ALA A 263 42.35 20.32 40.22
C ALA A 263 41.04 21.13 40.41
N THR A 264 40.00 20.90 39.61
CA THR A 264 38.81 21.77 39.60
C THR A 264 37.47 21.02 39.54
N PHE A 265 37.37 19.85 40.19
CA PHE A 265 36.11 19.10 40.20
C PHE A 265 35.10 19.67 41.20
N GLY A 266 34.16 20.45 40.66
CA GLY A 266 32.87 20.76 41.26
C GLY A 266 31.74 20.41 40.28
N ALA A 267 30.70 19.76 40.79
CA ALA A 267 29.35 19.61 40.22
C ALA A 267 29.15 19.02 38.79
N GLU A 268 30.18 18.64 38.03
CA GLU A 268 30.05 18.04 36.69
C GLU A 268 29.96 16.49 36.67
N ASP A 269 30.41 15.82 37.74
CA ASP A 269 30.48 14.34 37.79
C ASP A 269 29.13 13.61 37.87
N THR A 270 28.02 14.30 38.14
CA THR A 270 26.70 13.65 38.25
C THR A 270 25.99 13.48 36.90
N SER A 271 26.37 14.21 35.85
CA SER A 271 25.72 14.10 34.54
C SER A 271 26.31 13.01 33.67
N GLU A 272 27.63 12.79 33.71
CA GLU A 272 28.30 11.76 32.90
C GLU A 272 27.98 10.35 33.43
N ILE A 273 27.94 10.18 34.76
CA ILE A 273 27.49 8.94 35.41
C ILE A 273 26.01 8.65 35.12
N ALA A 274 25.17 9.69 34.99
CA ALA A 274 23.76 9.54 34.66
C ALA A 274 23.54 9.14 33.19
N GLU A 275 24.32 9.68 32.25
CA GLU A 275 24.25 9.29 30.83
C GLU A 275 24.69 7.84 30.62
N ASP A 276 25.74 7.40 31.30
CA ASP A 276 26.20 6.01 31.27
C ASP A 276 25.19 5.04 31.93
N LEU A 277 24.56 5.45 33.03
CA LEU A 277 23.47 4.66 33.65
C LEU A 277 22.22 4.59 32.77
N ILE A 278 21.84 5.68 32.11
CA ILE A 278 20.71 5.73 31.18
C ILE A 278 21.00 4.84 29.96
N MET A 279 22.22 4.89 29.42
CA MET A 279 22.61 4.04 28.30
C MET A 279 22.63 2.56 28.68
N ALA A 280 23.17 2.23 29.87
CA ALA A 280 23.13 0.87 30.41
C ALA A 280 21.69 0.37 30.64
N TYR A 281 20.79 1.23 31.14
CA TYR A 281 19.38 0.91 31.32
C TYR A 281 18.64 0.73 29.98
N VAL A 282 18.88 1.59 29.00
CA VAL A 282 18.33 1.48 27.64
C VAL A 282 18.81 0.20 26.97
N LEU A 283 20.11 -0.10 27.04
CA LEU A 283 20.68 -1.34 26.51
C LEU A 283 20.06 -2.56 27.19
N ARG A 284 19.94 -2.55 28.52
CA ARG A 284 19.27 -3.62 29.27
C ARG A 284 17.81 -3.80 28.81
N LYS A 285 17.06 -2.72 28.60
CA LYS A 285 15.66 -2.79 28.13
C LYS A 285 15.53 -3.25 26.67
N ILE A 286 16.48 -2.87 25.80
CA ILE A 286 16.57 -3.41 24.43
C ILE A 286 16.85 -4.92 24.46
N VAL A 287 17.74 -5.36 25.35
CA VAL A 287 18.04 -6.79 25.55
C VAL A 287 16.82 -7.53 26.11
N GLU A 288 16.13 -6.98 27.12
CA GLU A 288 14.89 -7.55 27.66
C GLU A 288 13.79 -7.64 26.59
N LEU A 289 13.63 -6.62 25.73
CA LEU A 289 12.69 -6.68 24.60
C LEU A 289 13.07 -7.75 23.58
N TYR A 290 14.35 -7.82 23.25
CA TYR A 290 14.86 -8.82 22.35
C TYR A 290 14.57 -10.21 22.90
N ILE A 291 14.83 -10.45 24.19
CA ILE A 291 14.52 -11.71 24.87
C ILE A 291 13.00 -11.98 24.83
N TYR A 292 12.16 -11.00 25.17
CA TYR A 292 10.70 -11.16 25.14
C TYR A 292 10.19 -11.60 23.76
N PHE A 293 10.52 -10.87 22.69
CA PHE A 293 10.03 -11.24 21.35
C PHE A 293 10.71 -12.50 20.79
N ASN A 294 12.00 -12.69 21.05
CA ASN A 294 12.77 -13.78 20.45
C ASN A 294 12.67 -15.11 21.21
N GLU A 295 12.35 -15.07 22.51
CA GLU A 295 12.32 -16.23 23.41
C GLU A 295 10.93 -16.46 24.02
N GLU A 296 10.23 -15.42 24.50
CA GLU A 296 8.94 -15.60 25.21
C GLU A 296 7.71 -15.65 24.29
N VAL A 297 7.65 -14.81 23.25
CA VAL A 297 6.51 -14.75 22.31
C VAL A 297 6.66 -15.75 21.16
N SER A 298 7.89 -16.16 20.86
CA SER A 298 8.17 -17.03 19.73
C SER A 298 7.77 -18.47 20.00
N ASP A 299 7.46 -19.22 18.94
CA ASP A 299 7.17 -20.64 19.08
C ASP A 299 8.43 -21.42 19.52
N PRO A 300 8.42 -22.08 20.70
CA PRO A 300 9.60 -22.76 21.22
C PRO A 300 10.02 -23.96 20.35
N ARG A 301 9.10 -24.55 19.57
CA ARG A 301 9.35 -25.72 18.72
C ARG A 301 10.35 -25.42 17.60
N VAL A 302 10.43 -24.16 17.17
CA VAL A 302 11.28 -23.76 16.04
C VAL A 302 12.68 -23.30 16.44
N TYR A 303 12.93 -23.08 17.74
CA TYR A 303 14.23 -22.63 18.25
C TYR A 303 15.44 -23.48 17.81
N PRO A 304 15.39 -24.84 17.79
CA PRO A 304 16.52 -25.65 17.36
C PRO A 304 16.77 -25.59 15.85
N TRP A 305 15.88 -24.99 15.06
CA TRP A 305 16.01 -24.99 13.60
C TRP A 305 17.00 -23.91 13.11
N PRO A 306 17.81 -24.22 12.08
CA PRO A 306 18.76 -23.25 11.54
C PRO A 306 18.07 -21.93 11.14
N MET A 307 18.68 -20.79 11.51
CA MET A 307 18.20 -19.43 11.24
C MET A 307 16.92 -18.99 12.00
N MET A 308 16.43 -19.81 12.95
CA MET A 308 15.27 -19.47 13.79
C MET A 308 15.64 -19.04 15.22
N LYS A 309 16.92 -19.19 15.60
CA LYS A 309 17.44 -18.77 16.91
C LYS A 309 17.36 -17.26 17.13
N ASN A 310 17.64 -16.47 16.09
CA ASN A 310 17.56 -15.01 16.15
C ASN A 310 17.21 -14.40 14.78
N PRO A 311 16.64 -13.18 14.73
CA PRO A 311 16.32 -12.49 13.48
C PRO A 311 17.56 -12.03 12.69
N PHE A 312 18.71 -11.88 13.35
CA PHE A 312 19.91 -11.28 12.77
C PHE A 312 20.47 -12.09 11.60
N THR A 313 20.34 -13.42 11.63
CA THR A 313 20.76 -14.27 10.49
C THR A 313 19.97 -13.96 9.22
N THR A 314 18.64 -13.82 9.34
CA THR A 314 17.77 -13.49 8.20
C THR A 314 18.02 -12.06 7.71
N ILE A 315 18.18 -11.11 8.63
CA ILE A 315 18.51 -9.71 8.29
C ILE A 315 19.87 -9.65 7.57
N GLY A 316 20.88 -10.38 8.07
CA GLY A 316 22.20 -10.47 7.46
C GLY A 316 22.16 -11.03 6.03
N VAL A 317 21.40 -12.11 5.81
CA VAL A 317 21.17 -12.68 4.47
C VAL A 317 20.52 -11.66 3.53
N LEU A 318 19.50 -10.95 3.98
CA LEU A 318 18.80 -9.95 3.17
C LEU A 318 19.67 -8.73 2.86
N LEU A 319 20.43 -8.23 3.85
CA LEU A 319 21.38 -7.13 3.63
C LEU A 319 22.45 -7.54 2.61
N LEU A 320 23.02 -8.75 2.75
CA LEU A 320 23.98 -9.28 1.79
C LEU A 320 23.36 -9.41 0.39
N TYR A 321 22.17 -9.99 0.28
CA TYR A 321 21.42 -10.11 -0.96
C TYR A 321 21.20 -8.74 -1.62
N LEU A 322 20.70 -7.75 -0.87
CA LEU A 322 20.45 -6.39 -1.39
C LEU A 322 21.75 -5.70 -1.84
N GLN A 323 22.84 -5.82 -1.08
CA GLN A 323 24.14 -5.30 -1.51
C GLN A 323 24.62 -6.00 -2.78
N LEU A 324 24.46 -7.32 -2.87
CA LEU A 324 24.87 -8.11 -4.02
C LEU A 324 24.07 -7.73 -5.26
N VAL A 325 22.74 -7.70 -5.20
CA VAL A 325 21.91 -7.49 -6.39
C VAL A 325 21.84 -6.03 -6.85
N LEU A 326 21.93 -5.05 -5.93
CA LEU A 326 21.80 -3.63 -6.28
C LEU A 326 23.13 -2.92 -6.51
N LYS A 327 24.23 -3.39 -5.89
CA LYS A 327 25.53 -2.68 -5.95
C LYS A 327 26.69 -3.57 -6.39
N TRP A 328 27.01 -4.63 -5.64
CA TRP A 328 28.25 -5.39 -5.85
C TRP A 328 28.20 -6.21 -7.14
N GLY A 329 27.12 -6.95 -7.38
CA GLY A 329 26.91 -7.77 -8.56
C GLY A 329 26.89 -6.95 -9.86
N PRO A 330 26.09 -5.88 -9.99
CA PRO A 330 26.12 -5.04 -11.20
C PRO A 330 27.49 -4.42 -11.47
N ARG A 331 28.21 -3.95 -10.44
CA ARG A 331 29.59 -3.43 -10.57
C ARG A 331 30.59 -4.50 -10.98
N PHE A 332 30.49 -5.69 -10.39
CA PHE A 332 31.34 -6.83 -10.73
C PHE A 332 31.12 -7.27 -12.19
N MET A 333 29.87 -7.23 -12.65
CA MET A 333 29.50 -7.61 -14.00
C MET A 333 29.75 -6.51 -15.04
N GLU A 334 29.87 -5.24 -14.66
CA GLU A 334 29.99 -4.09 -15.58
C GLU A 334 31.00 -4.36 -16.72
N LYS A 335 32.21 -4.80 -16.35
CA LYS A 335 33.32 -5.09 -17.27
C LYS A 335 33.43 -6.55 -17.74
N ARG A 336 32.48 -7.42 -17.39
CA ARG A 336 32.53 -8.87 -17.70
C ARG A 336 31.45 -9.27 -18.72
N GLN A 337 31.68 -10.36 -19.44
CA GLN A 337 30.64 -10.97 -20.27
C GLN A 337 29.61 -11.70 -19.39
N PRO A 338 28.33 -11.83 -19.82
CA PRO A 338 27.32 -12.54 -19.03
C PRO A 338 27.69 -14.01 -18.87
N PHE A 339 27.56 -14.54 -17.65
CA PHE A 339 27.90 -15.94 -17.38
C PHE A 339 26.92 -16.90 -18.05
N ASN A 340 27.44 -18.04 -18.53
CA ASN A 340 26.61 -19.13 -19.04
C ASN A 340 26.15 -20.05 -17.89
N LEU A 341 25.05 -19.66 -17.24
CA LEU A 341 24.47 -20.38 -16.10
C LEU A 341 23.38 -21.37 -16.51
N ARG A 342 23.33 -21.81 -17.77
CA ARG A 342 22.20 -22.59 -18.32
C ARG A 342 21.94 -23.87 -17.52
N TYR A 343 22.94 -24.72 -17.32
CA TYR A 343 22.78 -25.99 -16.62
C TYR A 343 22.45 -25.79 -15.13
N ILE A 344 23.05 -24.78 -14.49
CA ILE A 344 22.74 -24.40 -13.11
C ILE A 344 21.28 -23.98 -12.98
N MET A 345 20.77 -23.16 -13.91
CA MET A 345 19.37 -22.76 -13.92
C MET A 345 18.42 -23.93 -14.20
N ILE A 346 18.78 -24.89 -15.06
CA ILE A 346 17.96 -26.08 -15.29
C ILE A 346 17.83 -26.88 -14.00
N ALA A 347 18.95 -27.19 -13.34
CA ALA A 347 18.97 -27.91 -12.07
C ALA A 347 18.20 -27.16 -10.97
N TYR A 348 18.42 -25.85 -10.86
CA TYR A 348 17.75 -24.99 -9.89
C TYR A 348 16.22 -24.95 -10.09
N ASN A 349 15.74 -24.72 -11.32
CA ASN A 349 14.30 -24.68 -11.58
C ASN A 349 13.66 -26.05 -11.37
N ALA A 350 14.33 -27.15 -11.72
CA ALA A 350 13.85 -28.50 -11.46
C ALA A 350 13.75 -28.78 -9.94
N ALA A 351 14.76 -28.39 -9.16
CA ALA A 351 14.75 -28.52 -7.71
C ALA A 351 13.61 -27.69 -7.07
N GLN A 352 13.41 -26.45 -7.52
CA GLN A 352 12.32 -25.59 -7.06
C GLN A 352 10.94 -26.22 -7.30
N ILE A 353 10.72 -26.84 -8.47
CA ILE A 353 9.47 -27.55 -8.79
C ILE A 353 9.25 -28.71 -7.81
N VAL A 354 10.27 -29.56 -7.59
CA VAL A 354 10.16 -30.73 -6.70
C VAL A 354 9.88 -30.29 -5.26
N LEU A 355 10.60 -29.29 -4.76
CA LEU A 355 10.42 -28.78 -3.41
C LEU A 355 9.03 -28.14 -3.21
N CYS A 356 8.56 -27.32 -4.15
CA CYS A 356 7.21 -26.76 -4.10
C CYS A 356 6.13 -27.84 -4.18
N PHE A 357 6.36 -28.88 -4.98
CA PHE A 357 5.42 -30.00 -5.13
C PHE A 357 5.31 -30.82 -3.84
N ASN A 358 6.44 -31.17 -3.23
CA ASN A 358 6.44 -31.89 -1.95
C ASN A 358 5.74 -31.07 -0.86
N LEU A 359 6.04 -29.79 -0.77
CA LEU A 359 5.42 -28.92 0.23
C LEU A 359 3.91 -28.75 0.02
N LEU A 360 3.45 -28.70 -1.24
CA LEU A 360 2.03 -28.69 -1.58
C LEU A 360 1.35 -29.99 -1.17
N LEU A 361 1.98 -31.15 -1.41
CA LEU A 361 1.45 -32.44 -0.99
C LEU A 361 1.38 -32.57 0.53
N ASP A 362 2.41 -32.12 1.24
CA ASP A 362 2.43 -32.14 2.71
C ASP A 362 1.32 -31.24 3.28
N SER A 363 1.12 -30.04 2.71
CA SER A 363 0.02 -29.17 3.10
C SER A 363 -1.35 -29.81 2.85
N LEU A 364 -1.57 -30.43 1.69
CA LEU A 364 -2.83 -31.12 1.39
C LEU A 364 -3.07 -32.29 2.35
N ARG A 365 -2.06 -33.12 2.62
CA ARG A 365 -2.16 -34.31 3.48
C ARG A 365 -2.30 -33.97 4.97
N LEU A 366 -1.50 -33.03 5.48
CA LEU A 366 -1.42 -32.73 6.92
C LEU A 366 -2.45 -31.68 7.36
N CYS A 367 -2.85 -30.78 6.46
CA CYS A 367 -3.82 -29.72 6.76
C CYS A 367 -5.20 -30.12 6.25
N TYR A 368 -5.41 -30.06 4.93
CA TYR A 368 -6.75 -30.05 4.34
C TYR A 368 -7.47 -31.42 4.34
N PHE A 369 -6.78 -32.52 4.04
CA PHE A 369 -7.36 -33.86 4.11
C PHE A 369 -7.63 -34.33 5.55
N GLN A 370 -7.11 -33.60 6.53
CA GLN A 370 -7.25 -33.88 7.95
C GLN A 370 -8.11 -32.79 8.64
N GLY A 371 -8.96 -32.11 7.87
CA GLY A 371 -10.05 -31.28 8.39
C GLY A 371 -9.76 -29.78 8.57
N TYR A 372 -8.63 -29.23 8.07
CA TYR A 372 -8.42 -27.78 8.11
C TYR A 372 -9.56 -27.02 7.42
N SER A 373 -10.08 -26.01 8.09
CA SER A 373 -11.06 -25.09 7.55
C SER A 373 -10.41 -24.09 6.59
N LEU A 374 -10.99 -23.92 5.41
CA LEU A 374 -10.63 -22.84 4.47
C LEU A 374 -11.23 -21.48 4.84
N LEU A 375 -12.08 -21.43 5.87
CA LEU A 375 -12.70 -20.20 6.33
C LEU A 375 -11.88 -19.57 7.46
N CYS A 376 -11.59 -20.34 8.50
CA CYS A 376 -10.89 -19.85 9.68
C CYS A 376 -10.27 -21.03 10.43
N GLU A 377 -8.95 -21.01 10.59
CA GLU A 377 -8.20 -22.09 11.25
C GLU A 377 -7.18 -21.52 12.25
N PRO A 378 -7.20 -21.92 13.53
CA PRO A 378 -6.21 -21.51 14.52
C PRO A 378 -4.84 -22.15 14.30
N VAL A 379 -3.81 -21.60 14.95
CA VAL A 379 -2.49 -22.24 14.98
C VAL A 379 -2.46 -23.29 16.09
N ASP A 380 -2.10 -24.52 15.75
CA ASP A 380 -1.85 -25.58 16.73
C ASP A 380 -0.41 -25.49 17.26
N TYR A 381 -0.26 -25.10 18.52
CA TYR A 381 1.03 -25.01 19.23
C TYR A 381 1.43 -26.29 19.96
N SER A 382 0.67 -27.38 19.83
CA SER A 382 1.00 -28.67 20.47
C SER A 382 2.30 -29.28 19.93
N THR A 383 2.87 -30.19 20.70
CA THR A 383 4.05 -31.00 20.29
C THR A 383 3.65 -32.31 19.61
N SER A 384 2.43 -32.40 19.08
CA SER A 384 2.00 -33.58 18.31
C SER A 384 2.82 -33.73 17.03
N ASP A 385 3.01 -34.97 16.58
CA ASP A 385 3.78 -35.25 15.35
C ASP A 385 3.23 -34.48 14.14
N ARG A 386 1.90 -34.34 14.07
CA ARG A 386 1.22 -33.57 13.03
C ARG A 386 1.52 -32.08 13.12
N ALA A 387 1.39 -31.47 14.30
CA ALA A 387 1.64 -30.04 14.49
C ALA A 387 3.12 -29.69 14.21
N ILE A 388 4.05 -30.55 14.66
CA ILE A 388 5.48 -30.41 14.35
C ILE A 388 5.74 -30.56 12.84
N ALA A 389 5.08 -31.50 12.17
CA ALA A 389 5.20 -31.67 10.72
C ALA A 389 4.69 -30.45 9.93
N ILE A 390 3.56 -29.85 10.35
CA ILE A 390 3.04 -28.61 9.76
C ILE A 390 4.03 -27.46 9.98
N ALA A 391 4.56 -27.29 11.20
CA ALA A 391 5.55 -26.27 11.50
C ALA A 391 6.84 -26.47 10.66
N LYS A 392 7.29 -27.71 10.46
CA LYS A 392 8.41 -28.05 9.56
C LYS A 392 8.09 -27.72 8.10
N GLY A 393 6.84 -27.84 7.69
CA GLY A 393 6.37 -27.36 6.38
C GLY A 393 6.56 -25.85 6.22
N PHE A 394 6.13 -25.05 7.21
CA PHE A 394 6.37 -23.61 7.20
C PHE A 394 7.87 -23.26 7.18
N TYR A 395 8.69 -23.99 7.94
CA TYR A 395 10.14 -23.82 7.91
C TYR A 395 10.75 -24.15 6.53
N THR A 396 10.29 -25.23 5.92
CA THR A 396 10.71 -25.62 4.55
C THR A 396 10.29 -24.55 3.53
N TYR A 397 9.10 -23.96 3.70
CA TYR A 397 8.66 -22.81 2.87
C TYR A 397 9.58 -21.59 3.03
N TYR A 398 10.00 -21.27 4.26
CA TYR A 398 10.98 -20.20 4.51
C TYR A 398 12.33 -20.48 3.84
N LEU A 399 12.83 -21.72 3.90
CA LEU A 399 14.04 -22.11 3.18
C LEU A 399 13.86 -22.01 1.66
N LEU A 400 12.67 -22.33 1.14
CA LEU A 400 12.34 -22.16 -0.26
C LEU A 400 12.36 -20.68 -0.68
N LYS A 401 11.84 -19.77 0.15
CA LYS A 401 11.94 -18.33 -0.11
C LYS A 401 13.40 -17.82 -0.10
N ASN A 402 14.29 -18.40 0.72
CA ASN A 402 15.73 -18.13 0.64
C ASN A 402 16.31 -18.57 -0.70
N LEU A 403 15.88 -19.72 -1.23
CA LEU A 403 16.28 -20.19 -2.55
C LEU A 403 15.76 -19.26 -3.66
N ASP A 404 14.53 -18.74 -3.54
CA ASP A 404 13.94 -17.80 -4.50
C ASP A 404 14.79 -16.52 -4.69
N LEU A 405 15.60 -16.11 -3.70
CA LEU A 405 16.52 -14.97 -3.82
C LEU A 405 17.59 -15.17 -4.90
N PHE A 406 17.92 -16.43 -5.23
CA PHE A 406 18.90 -16.74 -6.28
C PHE A 406 18.40 -16.39 -7.69
N ASP A 407 17.08 -16.27 -7.90
CA ASP A 407 16.50 -15.83 -9.19
C ASP A 407 17.11 -14.49 -9.62
N THR A 408 17.17 -13.55 -8.68
CA THR A 408 17.69 -12.20 -8.90
C THR A 408 19.20 -12.20 -9.09
N ILE A 409 19.91 -13.08 -8.38
CA ILE A 409 21.36 -13.27 -8.55
C ILE A 409 21.65 -13.77 -9.97
N PHE A 410 20.88 -14.75 -10.48
CA PHE A 410 21.01 -15.23 -11.85
C PHE A 410 20.73 -14.12 -12.87
N PHE A 411 19.76 -13.23 -12.63
CA PHE A 411 19.52 -12.09 -13.52
C PHE A 411 20.72 -11.15 -13.58
N VAL A 412 21.33 -10.82 -12.44
CA VAL A 412 22.51 -9.95 -12.36
C VAL A 412 23.71 -10.59 -13.07
N LEU A 413 24.02 -11.85 -12.77
CA LEU A 413 25.15 -12.57 -13.38
C LEU A 413 24.99 -12.80 -14.90
N ARG A 414 23.75 -12.77 -15.41
CA ARG A 414 23.45 -12.86 -16.85
C ARG A 414 23.28 -11.50 -17.53
N LYS A 415 23.55 -10.39 -16.83
CA LYS A 415 23.32 -9.02 -17.30
C LYS A 415 21.88 -8.77 -17.78
N LYS A 416 20.89 -9.35 -17.11
CA LYS A 416 19.45 -9.13 -17.37
C LYS A 416 18.85 -8.13 -16.38
N GLN A 417 19.44 -6.94 -16.33
CA GLN A 417 19.05 -5.90 -15.35
C GLN A 417 17.61 -5.43 -15.54
N ASN A 418 17.05 -5.56 -16.74
CA ASN A 418 15.64 -5.29 -17.03
C ASN A 418 14.67 -6.21 -16.27
N GLN A 419 15.13 -7.37 -15.77
CA GLN A 419 14.34 -8.29 -14.95
C GLN A 419 14.45 -7.96 -13.45
N VAL A 420 15.49 -7.23 -13.03
CA VAL A 420 15.69 -6.76 -11.65
C VAL A 420 14.87 -5.49 -11.43
N THR A 421 13.55 -5.64 -11.45
CA THR A 421 12.60 -4.54 -11.26
C THR A 421 12.34 -4.29 -9.77
N PHE A 422 11.79 -3.10 -9.45
CA PHE A 422 11.34 -2.80 -8.09
C PHE A 422 10.33 -3.85 -7.59
N LEU A 423 9.36 -4.25 -8.43
CA LEU A 423 8.38 -5.29 -8.11
C LEU A 423 9.06 -6.59 -7.67
N HIS A 424 10.03 -7.06 -8.45
CA HIS A 424 10.72 -8.32 -8.15
C HIS A 424 11.54 -8.22 -6.86
N VAL A 425 12.40 -7.21 -6.71
CA VAL A 425 13.24 -7.07 -5.50
C VAL A 425 12.41 -6.84 -4.24
N TYR A 426 11.36 -6.01 -4.32
CA TYR A 426 10.43 -5.77 -3.22
C TYR A 426 9.70 -7.05 -2.79
N HIS A 427 9.15 -7.79 -3.75
CA HIS A 427 8.45 -9.06 -3.48
C HIS A 427 9.37 -10.08 -2.82
N HIS A 428 10.53 -10.37 -3.40
CA HIS A 428 11.45 -11.39 -2.87
C HIS A 428 12.00 -11.02 -1.48
N THR A 429 12.26 -9.73 -1.23
CA THR A 429 12.69 -9.26 0.10
C THR A 429 11.55 -9.33 1.12
N GLY A 430 10.35 -8.88 0.74
CA GLY A 430 9.18 -8.84 1.62
C GLY A 430 8.67 -10.24 1.97
N MET A 431 8.53 -11.13 0.99
CA MET A 431 8.06 -12.50 1.21
C MET A 431 9.03 -13.32 2.07
N GLN A 432 10.34 -13.04 1.98
CA GLN A 432 11.34 -13.66 2.85
C GLN A 432 11.17 -13.27 4.32
N LEU A 433 10.97 -11.97 4.59
CA LEU A 433 10.73 -11.46 5.95
C LEU A 433 9.42 -12.00 6.51
N LEU A 434 8.36 -12.01 5.70
CA LEU A 434 7.06 -12.54 6.09
C LEU A 434 7.13 -14.04 6.38
N ALA A 435 7.82 -14.83 5.56
CA ALA A 435 8.00 -16.26 5.80
C ALA A 435 8.78 -16.53 7.09
N TRP A 436 9.84 -15.77 7.39
CA TRP A 436 10.55 -15.89 8.68
C TRP A 436 9.64 -15.60 9.87
N HIS A 437 8.87 -14.52 9.78
CA HIS A 437 7.92 -14.14 10.82
C HIS A 437 6.84 -15.20 11.01
N SER A 438 6.29 -15.75 9.92
CA SER A 438 5.32 -16.85 10.00
C SER A 438 5.89 -18.08 10.70
N VAL A 439 7.11 -18.50 10.40
CA VAL A 439 7.71 -19.66 11.10
C VAL A 439 7.95 -19.36 12.58
N LYS A 440 8.46 -18.17 12.89
CA LYS A 440 8.86 -17.80 14.26
C LYS A 440 7.67 -17.63 15.21
N TYR A 441 6.52 -17.19 14.70
CA TYR A 441 5.37 -16.81 15.55
C TYR A 441 4.07 -17.54 15.22
N LEU A 442 3.80 -17.89 13.96
CA LEU A 442 2.52 -18.47 13.52
C LEU A 442 2.74 -19.67 12.57
N PRO A 443 3.42 -20.75 13.01
CA PRO A 443 3.75 -21.88 12.14
C PRO A 443 2.57 -22.84 11.96
N GLY A 444 1.48 -22.36 11.34
CA GLY A 444 0.26 -23.15 11.10
C GLY A 444 -0.99 -22.31 10.84
N GLY A 445 -2.15 -22.97 10.86
CA GLY A 445 -3.47 -22.32 10.81
C GLY A 445 -3.78 -21.58 9.52
N HIS A 446 -4.48 -20.45 9.63
CA HIS A 446 -4.96 -19.61 8.51
C HIS A 446 -3.88 -19.25 7.48
N GLY A 447 -2.61 -19.12 7.90
CA GLY A 447 -1.49 -18.82 7.01
C GLY A 447 -1.14 -19.94 6.02
N ALA A 448 -1.54 -21.19 6.29
CA ALA A 448 -1.18 -22.36 5.47
C ALA A 448 -1.75 -22.29 4.05
N PHE A 449 -2.90 -21.64 3.87
CA PHE A 449 -3.52 -21.43 2.56
C PHE A 449 -2.63 -20.62 1.63
N MET A 450 -2.02 -19.55 2.15
CA MET A 450 -1.12 -18.68 1.39
C MET A 450 0.10 -19.46 0.87
N GLY A 451 0.72 -20.29 1.72
CA GLY A 451 1.86 -21.12 1.35
C GLY A 451 1.48 -22.17 0.29
N SER A 452 0.33 -22.81 0.46
CA SER A 452 -0.16 -23.86 -0.45
C SER A 452 -0.42 -23.34 -1.85
N ILE A 453 -1.19 -22.26 -1.96
CA ILE A 453 -1.51 -21.67 -3.27
C ILE A 453 -0.29 -21.02 -3.92
N ASN A 454 0.65 -20.48 -3.13
CA ASN A 454 1.94 -19.99 -3.64
C ASN A 454 2.76 -21.13 -4.26
N CYS A 455 2.87 -22.28 -3.58
CA CYS A 455 3.60 -23.43 -4.09
C CYS A 455 2.97 -23.98 -5.37
N LEU A 456 1.64 -24.05 -5.45
CA LEU A 456 0.92 -24.46 -6.66
C LEU A 456 1.29 -23.58 -7.86
N VAL A 457 1.29 -22.25 -7.69
CA VAL A 457 1.64 -21.33 -8.76
C VAL A 457 3.14 -21.34 -9.07
N HIS A 458 3.99 -21.48 -8.06
CA HIS A 458 5.44 -21.58 -8.22
C HIS A 458 5.85 -22.84 -8.99
N ILE A 459 5.17 -23.99 -8.82
CA ILE A 459 5.39 -25.19 -9.64
C ILE A 459 5.22 -24.85 -11.14
N ILE A 460 4.13 -24.17 -11.49
CA ILE A 460 3.81 -23.82 -12.88
C ILE A 460 4.77 -22.74 -13.41
N MET A 461 5.13 -21.77 -12.57
CA MET A 461 6.07 -20.69 -12.91
C MET A 461 7.50 -21.22 -13.13
N TYR A 462 8.03 -22.04 -12.23
CA TYR A 462 9.35 -22.63 -12.37
C TYR A 462 9.39 -23.67 -13.49
N PHE A 463 8.28 -24.35 -13.78
CA PHE A 463 8.17 -25.18 -14.97
C PHE A 463 8.31 -24.37 -16.26
N TYR A 464 7.69 -23.18 -16.33
CA TYR A 464 7.92 -22.23 -17.43
C TYR A 464 9.40 -21.82 -17.53
N TYR A 465 10.05 -21.49 -16.42
CA TYR A 465 11.47 -21.12 -16.42
C TYR A 465 12.40 -22.28 -16.79
N LEU A 466 12.08 -23.50 -16.38
CA LEU A 466 12.79 -24.72 -16.77
C LEU A 466 12.74 -24.93 -18.28
N LEU A 467 11.54 -24.87 -18.88
CA LEU A 467 11.38 -25.02 -20.33
C LEU A 467 12.17 -23.98 -21.12
N THR A 468 12.13 -22.72 -20.68
CA THR A 468 12.87 -21.63 -21.34
C THR A 468 14.39 -21.68 -21.12
N ALA A 469 14.86 -22.39 -20.08
CA ALA A 469 16.28 -22.66 -19.85
C ALA A 469 16.80 -23.87 -20.65
N ILE A 470 15.97 -24.91 -20.82
CA ILE A 470 16.31 -26.12 -21.59
C ILE A 470 16.55 -25.81 -23.05
N SER A 471 15.73 -24.97 -23.69
CA SER A 471 16.01 -24.54 -25.06
C SER A 471 15.60 -23.09 -25.31
N PRO A 472 16.49 -22.25 -25.87
CA PRO A 472 16.14 -20.91 -26.33
C PRO A 472 15.00 -20.88 -27.35
N ARG A 473 14.75 -21.99 -28.05
CA ARG A 473 13.64 -22.14 -29.01
C ARG A 473 12.27 -21.98 -28.35
N TYR A 474 12.15 -22.32 -27.06
CA TYR A 474 10.90 -22.17 -26.30
C TYR A 474 10.63 -20.75 -25.82
N LYS A 475 11.63 -19.86 -25.79
CA LYS A 475 11.48 -18.48 -25.30
C LYS A 475 10.47 -17.65 -26.09
N GLY A 476 10.23 -18.02 -27.35
CA GLY A 476 9.24 -17.39 -28.24
C GLY A 476 8.01 -18.25 -28.56
N SER A 477 7.95 -19.52 -28.12
CA SER A 477 6.88 -20.45 -28.52
C SER A 477 5.90 -20.82 -27.40
N VAL A 478 6.13 -20.36 -26.16
CA VAL A 478 5.23 -20.64 -25.03
C VAL A 478 4.03 -19.70 -25.07
N TRP A 479 3.01 -20.10 -25.82
CA TRP A 479 1.75 -19.38 -26.00
C TRP A 479 0.98 -19.13 -24.69
N TRP A 480 1.27 -19.90 -23.63
CA TRP A 480 0.57 -19.82 -22.35
C TRP A 480 1.23 -18.92 -21.30
N LYS A 481 2.31 -18.19 -21.62
CA LYS A 481 2.93 -17.20 -20.70
C LYS A 481 1.90 -16.23 -20.11
N LYS A 482 0.93 -15.77 -20.91
CA LYS A 482 -0.16 -14.88 -20.46
C LYS A 482 -1.05 -15.50 -19.39
N TYR A 483 -1.31 -16.80 -19.48
CA TYR A 483 -2.14 -17.53 -18.50
C TYR A 483 -1.40 -17.72 -17.18
N LEU A 484 -0.06 -17.80 -17.21
CA LEU A 484 0.75 -17.82 -15.99
C LEU A 484 0.59 -16.52 -15.19
N THR A 485 0.64 -15.36 -15.84
CA THR A 485 0.44 -14.07 -15.15
C THR A 485 -1.01 -13.91 -14.67
N GLN A 486 -2.00 -14.40 -15.43
CA GLN A 486 -3.39 -14.43 -14.97
C GLN A 486 -3.56 -15.32 -13.73
N LEU A 487 -2.90 -16.47 -13.70
CA LEU A 487 -2.91 -17.37 -12.56
C LEU A 487 -2.31 -16.72 -11.30
N GLN A 488 -1.21 -15.96 -11.44
CA GLN A 488 -0.61 -15.19 -10.35
C GLN A 488 -1.56 -14.09 -9.83
N ILE A 489 -2.30 -13.42 -10.71
CA ILE A 489 -3.30 -12.41 -10.30
C ILE A 489 -4.46 -13.06 -9.55
N ILE A 490 -4.96 -14.20 -10.04
CA ILE A 490 -6.01 -14.99 -9.38
C ILE A 490 -5.54 -15.46 -8.00
N GLN A 491 -4.28 -15.91 -7.89
CA GLN A 491 -3.67 -16.28 -6.62
C GLN A 491 -3.70 -15.13 -5.61
N PHE A 492 -3.22 -13.94 -5.97
CA PHE A 492 -3.23 -12.78 -5.06
C PHE A 492 -4.65 -12.37 -4.66
N PHE A 493 -5.61 -12.45 -5.58
CA PHE A 493 -7.02 -12.19 -5.27
C PHE A 493 -7.61 -13.24 -4.31
N ALA A 494 -7.34 -14.53 -4.54
CA ALA A 494 -7.78 -15.61 -3.66
C ALA A 494 -7.18 -15.48 -2.25
N ILE A 495 -5.89 -15.16 -2.15
CA ILE A 495 -5.22 -14.89 -0.86
C ILE A 495 -5.86 -13.67 -0.18
N LEU A 496 -6.15 -12.59 -0.93
CA LEU A 496 -6.80 -11.40 -0.39
C LEU A 496 -8.18 -11.73 0.20
N VAL A 497 -9.02 -12.45 -0.54
CA VAL A 497 -10.34 -12.90 -0.05
C VAL A 497 -10.18 -13.76 1.20
N HIS A 498 -9.27 -14.73 1.20
CA HIS A 498 -9.01 -15.60 2.34
C HIS A 498 -8.60 -14.81 3.61
N TRP A 499 -7.75 -13.77 3.48
CA TRP A 499 -7.41 -12.90 4.62
C TRP A 499 -8.59 -12.04 5.09
N LEU A 500 -9.52 -11.65 4.21
CA LEU A 500 -10.71 -10.88 4.57
C LEU A 500 -11.78 -11.72 5.30
N VAL A 501 -11.86 -13.02 5.03
CA VAL A 501 -12.78 -13.95 5.72
C VAL A 501 -12.48 -14.03 7.23
N LEU A 502 -11.25 -13.74 7.65
CA LEU A 502 -10.86 -13.68 9.05
C LEU A 502 -11.42 -12.46 9.81
N ILE A 503 -11.97 -11.46 9.13
CA ILE A 503 -12.56 -10.26 9.75
C ILE A 503 -13.85 -10.61 10.52
N PRO A 504 -14.86 -11.27 9.91
CA PRO A 504 -16.09 -11.65 10.61
C PRO A 504 -15.96 -12.95 11.43
N SER A 505 -14.91 -13.74 11.24
CA SER A 505 -14.78 -15.07 11.86
C SER A 505 -14.02 -15.01 13.19
N ASP A 506 -14.52 -15.68 14.23
CA ASP A 506 -13.84 -15.78 15.53
C ASP A 506 -13.39 -17.22 15.80
N CYS A 507 -12.23 -17.60 15.26
CA CYS A 507 -11.67 -18.96 15.41
C CYS A 507 -10.36 -19.02 16.22
N GLY A 508 -10.03 -17.97 16.98
CA GLY A 508 -8.82 -17.94 17.81
C GLY A 508 -7.50 -17.73 17.05
N TYR A 509 -7.52 -17.52 15.73
CA TYR A 509 -6.35 -17.10 14.97
C TYR A 509 -6.06 -15.60 15.21
N PRO A 510 -4.81 -15.18 15.47
CA PRO A 510 -4.49 -13.78 15.72
C PRO A 510 -4.86 -12.86 14.56
N ARG A 511 -5.51 -11.72 14.83
CA ARG A 511 -6.00 -10.79 13.80
C ARG A 511 -4.95 -9.79 13.29
N PHE A 512 -3.85 -9.59 14.02
CA PHE A 512 -2.79 -8.65 13.63
C PHE A 512 -2.16 -8.93 12.24
N PRO A 513 -2.02 -10.18 11.74
CA PRO A 513 -1.49 -10.43 10.41
C PRO A 513 -2.35 -9.84 9.30
N ILE A 514 -3.67 -9.65 9.50
CA ILE A 514 -4.56 -9.00 8.53
C ILE A 514 -4.06 -7.59 8.19
N ILE A 515 -3.59 -6.85 9.20
CA ILE A 515 -3.12 -5.47 9.09
C ILE A 515 -1.90 -5.37 8.16
N ILE A 516 -1.07 -6.42 8.11
CA ILE A 516 0.12 -6.48 7.26
C ILE A 516 -0.23 -7.12 5.91
N MET A 517 -0.95 -8.24 5.91
CA MET A 517 -1.19 -9.08 4.74
C MET A 517 -2.21 -8.48 3.77
N VAL A 518 -3.25 -7.78 4.23
CA VAL A 518 -4.25 -7.17 3.34
C VAL A 518 -3.64 -6.01 2.53
N PRO A 519 -2.96 -5.01 3.14
CA PRO A 519 -2.28 -3.96 2.38
C PRO A 519 -1.18 -4.51 1.47
N GLN A 520 -0.39 -5.48 1.95
CA GLN A 520 0.66 -6.12 1.16
C GLN A 520 0.09 -6.81 -0.09
N ASN A 521 -0.96 -7.64 0.06
CA ASN A 521 -1.57 -8.35 -1.07
C ASN A 521 -2.28 -7.40 -2.04
N LEU A 522 -2.93 -6.35 -1.54
CA LEU A 522 -3.54 -5.32 -2.38
C LEU A 522 -2.49 -4.59 -3.22
N PHE A 523 -1.36 -4.23 -2.59
CA PHE A 523 -0.24 -3.60 -3.28
C PHE A 523 0.35 -4.52 -4.35
N MET A 524 0.54 -5.80 -4.04
CA MET A 524 1.03 -6.81 -5.01
C MET A 524 0.06 -7.01 -6.17
N PHE A 525 -1.25 -7.08 -5.91
CA PHE A 525 -2.28 -7.18 -6.94
C PHE A 525 -2.21 -5.99 -7.91
N CYS A 526 -2.09 -4.75 -7.39
CA CYS A 526 -1.95 -3.56 -8.22
C CYS A 526 -0.69 -3.58 -9.10
N LEU A 527 0.45 -4.00 -8.55
CA LEU A 527 1.70 -4.06 -9.30
C LEU A 527 1.69 -5.14 -10.39
N PHE A 528 1.09 -6.31 -10.12
CA PHE A 528 0.93 -7.36 -11.12
C PHE A 528 -0.09 -6.98 -12.21
N ALA A 529 -1.14 -6.25 -11.87
CA ALA A 529 -2.08 -5.70 -12.83
C ALA A 529 -1.41 -4.65 -13.75
N ASP A 530 -0.60 -3.74 -13.20
CA ASP A 530 0.20 -2.79 -13.99
C ASP A 530 1.25 -3.51 -14.86
N PHE A 531 1.93 -4.53 -14.34
CA PHE A 531 2.86 -5.35 -15.11
C PHE A 531 2.16 -6.08 -16.27
N TYR A 532 1.02 -6.72 -16.03
CA TYR A 532 0.22 -7.40 -17.06
C TYR A 532 -0.24 -6.41 -18.14
N TYR A 533 -0.70 -5.22 -17.74
CA TYR A 533 -1.10 -4.17 -18.66
C TYR A 533 0.06 -3.71 -19.54
N ARG A 534 1.25 -3.48 -18.97
CA ARG A 534 2.45 -3.06 -19.72
C ARG A 534 3.00 -4.16 -20.63
N ASP A 535 3.10 -5.40 -20.16
CA ASP A 535 3.62 -6.54 -20.94
C ASP A 535 2.69 -6.91 -22.09
N GLN A 536 1.37 -6.78 -21.94
CA GLN A 536 0.40 -7.21 -22.96
C GLN A 536 -0.04 -6.08 -23.91
N PHE A 537 -0.28 -4.85 -23.43
CA PHE A 537 -0.84 -3.79 -24.29
C PHE A 537 0.23 -2.88 -24.92
N LEU A 538 1.31 -2.54 -24.20
CA LEU A 538 2.36 -1.67 -24.76
C LEU A 538 3.29 -2.43 -25.71
N SER A 539 3.56 -3.71 -25.46
CA SER A 539 4.37 -4.56 -26.36
C SER A 539 3.65 -4.88 -27.69
N VAL A 540 2.32 -5.03 -27.67
CA VAL A 540 1.49 -5.24 -28.87
C VAL A 540 1.46 -3.97 -29.73
N THR A 541 1.49 -2.78 -29.13
CA THR A 541 1.53 -1.51 -29.88
C THR A 541 2.89 -1.30 -30.58
N ALA A 542 3.99 -1.82 -30.02
CA ALA A 542 5.31 -1.79 -30.65
C ALA A 542 5.54 -2.95 -31.66
N GLY A 543 4.94 -4.12 -31.44
CA GLY A 543 5.04 -5.29 -32.32
C GLY A 543 4.04 -5.32 -33.50
N SER A 544 2.97 -4.52 -33.44
CA SER A 544 1.97 -4.37 -34.51
C SER A 544 2.54 -3.75 -35.80
N LEU A 545 3.73 -3.15 -35.76
CA LEU A 545 4.42 -2.66 -36.95
C LEU A 545 5.23 -3.73 -37.70
N THR A 546 5.35 -4.97 -37.21
CA THR A 546 6.29 -5.92 -37.83
C THR A 546 5.82 -7.32 -38.19
N ASN A 547 4.73 -7.92 -37.68
CA ASN A 547 4.38 -9.29 -38.12
C ASN A 547 2.89 -9.64 -38.00
N GLN A 548 2.13 -9.37 -39.06
CA GLN A 548 0.89 -10.07 -39.39
C GLN A 548 1.22 -11.32 -40.22
N HIS A 549 1.27 -12.51 -39.61
CA HIS A 549 0.88 -13.76 -40.28
C HIS A 549 0.72 -14.95 -39.29
N HIS A 550 -0.39 -15.68 -39.46
CA HIS A 550 -0.72 -17.05 -38.97
C HIS A 550 -1.50 -17.28 -37.65
N ARG A 551 -2.83 -17.24 -37.79
CA ARG A 551 -3.91 -18.27 -37.61
C ARG A 551 -4.09 -19.14 -36.33
N LYS A 552 -5.40 -19.32 -36.00
CA LYS A 552 -6.13 -20.02 -34.90
C LYS A 552 -6.40 -21.54 -35.08
N LYS A 553 -6.67 -22.29 -33.98
CA LYS A 553 -7.93 -23.05 -33.58
C LYS A 553 -7.66 -24.20 -32.55
N ASP A 554 -8.36 -24.28 -31.40
CA ASP A 554 -9.54 -25.12 -30.96
C ASP A 554 -9.24 -26.66 -30.80
N ILE A 555 -9.63 -27.40 -29.73
CA ILE A 555 -10.95 -28.03 -29.42
C ILE A 555 -10.95 -28.66 -27.97
N GLY A 556 -12.14 -28.80 -27.34
CA GLY A 556 -12.45 -29.52 -26.07
C GLY A 556 -12.36 -31.07 -26.15
N SER A 557 -12.98 -31.95 -25.37
CA SER A 557 -14.04 -31.95 -24.35
C SER A 557 -14.04 -33.39 -23.77
N ASP A 558 -13.96 -33.58 -22.45
CA ASP A 558 -14.40 -34.84 -21.79
C ASP A 558 -14.57 -34.59 -20.27
N ARG A 559 -15.77 -34.21 -19.82
CA ARG A 559 -16.01 -33.83 -18.41
C ARG A 559 -17.47 -33.99 -17.96
N ASP A 560 -18.16 -35.05 -18.39
CA ASP A 560 -19.61 -35.15 -18.20
C ASP A 560 -20.09 -36.18 -17.15
N ARG A 561 -19.19 -36.88 -16.44
CA ARG A 561 -19.63 -37.87 -15.43
C ARG A 561 -19.50 -37.44 -13.96
N THR A 562 -18.66 -36.44 -13.67
CA THR A 562 -18.52 -35.84 -12.33
C THR A 562 -19.55 -34.73 -12.08
N MET A 563 -20.15 -34.20 -13.16
CA MET A 563 -21.05 -33.07 -13.12
C MET A 563 -22.39 -33.40 -12.46
N THR A 564 -22.90 -34.63 -12.58
CA THR A 564 -24.27 -34.98 -12.15
C THR A 564 -24.46 -35.01 -10.64
N THR A 565 -23.43 -35.37 -9.87
CA THR A 565 -23.46 -35.33 -8.39
C THR A 565 -23.32 -33.89 -7.89
N ILE A 566 -22.45 -33.10 -8.53
CA ILE A 566 -22.29 -31.67 -8.27
C ILE A 566 -23.57 -30.90 -8.63
N ILE A 567 -24.28 -31.29 -9.70
CA ILE A 567 -25.57 -30.71 -10.09
C ILE A 567 -26.64 -30.95 -9.02
N GLY A 568 -26.63 -32.09 -8.32
CA GLY A 568 -27.57 -32.36 -7.22
C GLY A 568 -27.40 -31.39 -6.05
N ASP A 569 -26.16 -31.20 -5.59
CA ASP A 569 -25.83 -30.28 -4.49
C ASP A 569 -25.99 -28.80 -4.90
N ILE A 570 -25.65 -28.47 -6.15
CA ILE A 570 -25.91 -27.15 -6.73
C ILE A 570 -27.41 -26.92 -6.82
N LYS A 571 -28.22 -27.92 -7.19
CA LYS A 571 -29.67 -27.78 -7.32
C LYS A 571 -30.33 -27.52 -5.97
N SER A 572 -29.90 -28.20 -4.91
CA SER A 572 -30.38 -27.94 -3.54
C SER A 572 -30.06 -26.50 -3.08
N LYS A 573 -28.81 -26.03 -3.28
CA LYS A 573 -28.44 -24.64 -2.97
C LYS A 573 -29.07 -23.62 -3.91
N TYR A 574 -29.32 -23.99 -5.16
CA TYR A 574 -30.00 -23.17 -6.15
C TYR A 574 -31.47 -23.01 -5.80
N ASP A 575 -32.16 -24.06 -5.35
CA ASP A 575 -33.54 -24.01 -4.92
C ASP A 575 -33.68 -23.19 -3.62
N GLU A 576 -32.74 -23.26 -2.68
CA GLU A 576 -32.65 -22.32 -1.53
C GLU A 576 -32.41 -20.88 -1.98
N MET A 577 -31.61 -20.68 -3.03
CA MET A 577 -31.30 -19.36 -3.56
C MET A 577 -32.43 -18.78 -4.44
N ILE A 578 -33.38 -19.57 -4.95
CA ILE A 578 -34.46 -19.04 -5.81
C ILE A 578 -35.61 -18.44 -4.99
N VAL A 579 -35.78 -18.82 -3.72
CA VAL A 579 -36.85 -18.28 -2.88
C VAL A 579 -36.53 -16.81 -2.57
N GLY A 580 -37.15 -15.90 -3.32
CA GLY A 580 -37.08 -14.46 -3.09
C GLY A 580 -37.85 -14.07 -1.83
N ILE A 581 -37.51 -12.92 -1.25
CA ILE A 581 -38.17 -12.41 -0.03
C ILE A 581 -39.64 -12.00 -0.30
N ASP A 582 -40.01 -11.77 -1.57
CA ASP A 582 -41.36 -11.39 -2.01
C ASP A 582 -41.85 -12.27 -3.19
N PRO A 583 -42.95 -13.04 -3.03
CA PRO A 583 -43.47 -13.95 -4.04
C PRO A 583 -44.07 -13.26 -5.29
N GLU A 584 -44.35 -11.95 -5.24
CA GLU A 584 -44.90 -11.22 -6.39
C GLU A 584 -43.83 -11.00 -7.48
N ILE A 585 -42.55 -10.92 -7.09
CA ILE A 585 -41.37 -10.73 -7.95
C ILE A 585 -41.12 -11.94 -8.86
N ASP A 586 -41.45 -13.14 -8.38
CA ASP A 586 -41.17 -14.40 -9.08
C ASP A 586 -42.02 -14.60 -10.34
N ASN A 587 -43.13 -13.86 -10.47
CA ASN A 587 -44.00 -13.89 -11.65
C ASN A 587 -43.51 -13.00 -12.81
N TRP A 588 -42.43 -12.24 -12.61
CA TRP A 588 -41.99 -11.23 -13.58
C TRP A 588 -41.07 -11.84 -14.64
N LEU A 589 -41.10 -11.27 -15.85
CA LEU A 589 -40.36 -11.78 -17.00
C LEU A 589 -38.84 -11.83 -16.71
N PHE A 590 -38.25 -13.01 -16.83
CA PHE A 590 -36.84 -13.32 -16.50
C PHE A 590 -36.45 -13.25 -15.01
N MET A 591 -37.39 -13.07 -14.07
CA MET A 591 -37.10 -12.99 -12.62
C MET A 591 -37.31 -14.33 -11.88
N LYS A 592 -38.07 -15.24 -12.48
CA LYS A 592 -38.31 -16.59 -11.96
C LYS A 592 -37.03 -17.43 -11.77
N SER A 593 -35.99 -17.16 -12.56
CA SER A 593 -34.71 -17.87 -12.50
C SER A 593 -33.59 -17.00 -13.08
N PRO A 594 -32.34 -17.10 -12.59
CA PRO A 594 -31.17 -16.44 -13.20
C PRO A 594 -30.80 -17.01 -14.58
N LEU A 595 -31.23 -18.22 -14.92
CA LEU A 595 -30.77 -18.94 -16.11
C LEU A 595 -31.09 -18.23 -17.44
N PRO A 596 -32.28 -17.65 -17.67
CA PRO A 596 -32.57 -16.89 -18.88
C PRO A 596 -31.65 -15.67 -19.04
N VAL A 597 -31.34 -14.96 -17.95
CA VAL A 597 -30.45 -13.80 -17.97
C VAL A 597 -29.01 -14.22 -18.25
N LEU A 598 -28.54 -15.30 -17.61
CA LEU A 598 -27.22 -15.90 -17.89
C LEU A 598 -27.12 -16.36 -19.35
N GLY A 599 -28.17 -16.96 -19.90
CA GLY A 599 -28.25 -17.34 -21.30
C GLY A 599 -28.12 -16.15 -22.25
N ILE A 600 -28.86 -15.06 -21.98
CA ILE A 600 -28.77 -13.81 -22.75
C ILE A 600 -27.35 -13.23 -22.69
N ILE A 601 -26.72 -13.22 -21.51
CA ILE A 601 -25.35 -12.73 -21.34
C ILE A 601 -24.36 -13.59 -22.14
N LEU A 602 -24.47 -14.91 -22.08
CA LEU A 602 -23.58 -15.82 -22.82
C LEU A 602 -23.76 -15.68 -24.33
N ILE A 603 -24.99 -15.55 -24.82
CA ILE A 603 -25.30 -15.30 -26.24
C ILE A 603 -24.74 -13.94 -26.68
N TYR A 604 -24.92 -12.90 -25.86
CA TYR A 604 -24.38 -11.57 -26.12
C TYR A 604 -22.84 -11.57 -26.16
N LEU A 605 -22.18 -12.21 -25.19
CA LEU A 605 -20.73 -12.32 -25.15
C LEU A 605 -20.18 -13.12 -26.34
N TYR A 606 -20.84 -14.23 -26.71
CA TYR A 606 -20.49 -14.98 -27.91
C TYR A 606 -20.65 -14.13 -29.17
N PHE A 607 -21.74 -13.36 -29.27
CA PHE A 607 -21.97 -12.44 -30.37
C PHE A 607 -20.91 -11.34 -30.44
N VAL A 608 -20.60 -10.66 -29.33
CA VAL A 608 -19.64 -9.55 -29.32
C VAL A 608 -18.20 -10.02 -29.54
N LEU A 609 -17.80 -11.14 -28.95
CA LEU A 609 -16.40 -11.58 -28.95
C LEU A 609 -16.05 -12.48 -30.14
N LYS A 610 -17.02 -13.20 -30.71
CA LYS A 610 -16.77 -14.18 -31.78
C LYS A 610 -17.58 -13.89 -33.04
N LEU A 611 -18.91 -13.96 -32.98
CA LEU A 611 -19.77 -13.98 -34.17
C LEU A 611 -19.86 -12.61 -34.87
N GLY A 612 -20.04 -11.54 -34.13
CA GLY A 612 -20.10 -10.15 -34.61
C GLY A 612 -18.82 -9.74 -35.36
N PRO A 613 -17.62 -9.92 -34.79
CA PRO A 613 -16.37 -9.67 -35.50
C PRO A 613 -16.21 -10.52 -36.77
N GLN A 614 -16.71 -11.76 -36.77
CA GLN A 614 -16.68 -12.64 -37.96
C GLN A 614 -17.64 -12.16 -39.06
N ILE A 615 -18.86 -11.75 -38.71
CA ILE A 615 -19.84 -11.21 -39.66
C ILE A 615 -19.38 -9.85 -40.23
N MET A 616 -18.72 -9.04 -39.40
CA MET A 616 -18.19 -7.73 -39.80
C MET A 616 -16.85 -7.81 -40.54
N ALA A 617 -16.17 -8.96 -40.55
CA ALA A 617 -14.86 -9.11 -41.19
C ALA A 617 -14.90 -8.88 -42.71
N SER A 618 -16.03 -9.15 -43.36
CA SER A 618 -16.23 -8.98 -44.80
C SER A 618 -17.25 -7.90 -45.17
N ARG A 619 -17.75 -7.12 -44.20
CA ARG A 619 -18.80 -6.11 -44.41
C ARG A 619 -18.34 -4.72 -43.99
N LYS A 620 -18.80 -3.70 -44.71
CA LYS A 620 -18.60 -2.30 -44.30
C LYS A 620 -19.41 -2.00 -43.04
N ALA A 621 -18.90 -1.09 -42.21
CA ALA A 621 -19.55 -0.68 -40.97
C ALA A 621 -20.98 -0.18 -41.22
N PHE A 622 -21.95 -0.69 -40.44
CA PHE A 622 -23.34 -0.27 -40.53
C PHE A 622 -23.53 1.19 -40.12
N HIS A 623 -24.37 1.94 -40.84
CA HIS A 623 -24.70 3.32 -40.53
C HIS A 623 -25.72 3.40 -39.38
N MET A 624 -25.25 3.13 -38.17
CA MET A 624 -26.07 3.04 -36.94
C MET A 624 -26.25 4.39 -36.22
N LYS A 625 -25.78 5.52 -36.78
CA LYS A 625 -25.73 6.81 -36.06
C LYS A 625 -27.11 7.29 -35.60
N LYS A 626 -28.11 7.28 -36.49
CA LYS A 626 -29.48 7.69 -36.13
C LYS A 626 -30.10 6.78 -35.06
N LEU A 627 -29.88 5.47 -35.20
CA LEU A 627 -30.35 4.47 -34.24
C LEU A 627 -29.69 4.66 -32.87
N LEU A 628 -28.38 4.92 -32.82
CA LEU A 628 -27.65 5.19 -31.58
C LEU A 628 -28.08 6.49 -30.90
N VAL A 629 -28.35 7.55 -31.66
CA VAL A 629 -28.89 8.81 -31.11
C VAL A 629 -30.27 8.55 -30.49
N PHE A 630 -31.18 7.90 -31.23
CA PHE A 630 -32.52 7.58 -30.74
C PHE A 630 -32.48 6.66 -29.51
N TYR A 631 -31.65 5.62 -29.55
CA TYR A 631 -31.49 4.66 -28.46
C TYR A 631 -30.97 5.31 -27.18
N ASN A 632 -29.92 6.13 -27.27
CA ASN A 632 -29.37 6.83 -26.09
C ASN A 632 -30.34 7.91 -25.57
N PHE A 633 -31.10 8.57 -26.44
CA PHE A 633 -32.17 9.49 -26.03
C PHE A 633 -33.27 8.76 -25.27
N TYR A 634 -33.77 7.64 -25.83
CA TYR A 634 -34.78 6.81 -25.18
C TYR A 634 -34.30 6.28 -23.82
N GLN A 635 -33.06 5.84 -23.71
CA GLN A 635 -32.48 5.43 -22.44
C GLN A 635 -32.39 6.57 -21.42
N ALA A 636 -31.95 7.77 -21.83
CA ALA A 636 -31.91 8.92 -20.94
C ALA A 636 -33.31 9.26 -20.39
N VAL A 637 -34.34 9.26 -21.24
CA VAL A 637 -35.73 9.53 -20.83
C VAL A 637 -36.26 8.45 -19.88
N GLN A 638 -36.00 7.17 -20.14
CA GLN A 638 -36.45 6.09 -19.27
C GLN A 638 -35.79 6.15 -17.88
N VAL A 639 -34.49 6.45 -17.83
CA VAL A 639 -33.75 6.57 -16.56
C VAL A 639 -34.14 7.85 -15.81
N ASP A 640 -34.45 8.95 -16.51
CA ASP A 640 -34.94 10.20 -15.91
C ASP A 640 -36.32 10.02 -15.26
N ASN A 641 -37.27 9.40 -15.96
CA ASN A 641 -38.57 9.05 -15.38
C ASN A 641 -38.41 8.16 -14.13
N THR A 642 -37.41 7.27 -14.12
CA THR A 642 -37.11 6.42 -12.95
C THR A 642 -36.55 7.23 -11.79
N ALA A 643 -35.58 8.11 -12.06
CA ALA A 643 -34.95 8.96 -11.06
C ALA A 643 -35.96 9.92 -10.42
N MET A 644 -36.89 10.48 -11.21
CA MET A 644 -37.92 11.39 -10.74
C MET A 644 -38.93 10.72 -9.81
N GLU A 645 -39.36 9.50 -10.11
CA GLU A 645 -40.25 8.74 -9.23
C GLU A 645 -39.57 8.36 -7.91
N ILE A 646 -38.28 7.98 -7.94
CA ILE A 646 -37.51 7.73 -6.72
C ILE A 646 -37.31 9.02 -5.90
N PHE A 647 -37.06 10.16 -6.56
CA PHE A 647 -36.89 11.46 -5.90
C PHE A 647 -38.16 11.92 -5.18
N LYS A 648 -39.33 11.81 -5.83
CA LYS A 648 -40.62 12.17 -5.21
C LYS A 648 -40.88 11.38 -3.91
N PHE A 649 -40.42 10.13 -3.85
CA PHE A 649 -40.52 9.31 -2.64
C PHE A 649 -39.53 9.72 -1.55
N VAL A 650 -38.26 9.94 -1.89
CA VAL A 650 -37.23 10.36 -0.92
C VAL A 650 -37.57 11.70 -0.27
N VAL A 651 -38.23 12.60 -1.00
CA VAL A 651 -38.65 13.93 -0.50
C VAL A 651 -40.04 13.90 0.15
N GLY A 652 -40.69 12.73 0.20
CA GLY A 652 -41.98 12.54 0.90
C GLY A 652 -43.19 13.18 0.20
N ILE A 653 -43.08 13.44 -1.11
CA ILE A 653 -44.15 14.05 -1.92
C ILE A 653 -45.17 12.99 -2.39
N ALA A 654 -44.82 11.70 -2.37
CA ALA A 654 -45.70 10.60 -2.76
C ALA A 654 -46.09 9.72 -1.56
N ILE A 655 -47.39 9.36 -1.47
CA ILE A 655 -47.99 8.56 -0.38
C ILE A 655 -47.67 7.06 -0.59
N PRO A 656 -47.52 6.24 0.48
CA PRO A 656 -46.86 4.92 0.45
C PRO A 656 -47.59 3.76 -0.27
N ASN A 657 -48.55 4.03 -1.16
CA ASN A 657 -49.40 2.96 -1.71
C ASN A 657 -49.55 2.95 -3.24
N ASP A 658 -48.69 3.67 -3.96
CA ASP A 658 -48.81 3.76 -5.41
C ASP A 658 -47.96 2.69 -6.11
N ARG A 659 -48.61 1.80 -6.88
CA ARG A 659 -47.98 0.72 -7.67
C ARG A 659 -46.90 1.25 -8.63
N GLY A 660 -46.91 2.55 -8.92
CA GLY A 660 -45.88 3.24 -9.70
C GLY A 660 -44.49 3.25 -9.04
N LEU A 661 -44.41 3.26 -7.71
CA LEU A 661 -43.13 3.33 -6.99
C LEU A 661 -42.35 2.03 -7.06
N VAL A 662 -43.07 0.91 -6.98
CA VAL A 662 -42.52 -0.43 -7.20
C VAL A 662 -41.98 -0.47 -8.63
N HIS A 663 -42.75 -0.10 -9.64
CA HIS A 663 -42.26 -0.04 -11.02
C HIS A 663 -41.05 0.89 -11.26
N ALA A 664 -40.90 1.97 -10.50
CA ALA A 664 -39.72 2.84 -10.57
C ALA A 664 -38.48 2.22 -9.89
N ALA A 665 -38.60 1.68 -8.68
CA ALA A 665 -37.50 0.97 -8.01
C ALA A 665 -37.00 -0.25 -8.83
N TRP A 666 -37.91 -0.86 -9.58
CA TRP A 666 -37.68 -2.10 -10.33
C TRP A 666 -36.73 -2.03 -11.54
N ARG A 667 -36.33 -0.84 -12.01
CA ARG A 667 -35.36 -0.69 -13.12
C ARG A 667 -33.89 -0.71 -12.69
N ALA A 668 -33.60 -0.87 -11.39
CA ALA A 668 -32.28 -0.63 -10.80
C ALA A 668 -31.38 -1.85 -10.54
N SER A 669 -31.67 -3.03 -11.13
CA SER A 669 -30.82 -4.25 -11.26
C SER A 669 -31.35 -5.51 -10.57
N TRP A 670 -31.25 -6.63 -11.32
CA TRP A 670 -31.85 -7.94 -11.08
C TRP A 670 -31.47 -8.59 -9.73
N TRP A 671 -30.23 -8.43 -9.27
CA TRP A 671 -29.73 -9.10 -8.04
C TRP A 671 -30.12 -8.37 -6.75
N HIS A 672 -30.16 -7.04 -6.78
CA HIS A 672 -30.43 -6.22 -5.59
C HIS A 672 -31.90 -6.31 -5.15
N LEU A 673 -32.81 -6.50 -6.10
CA LEU A 673 -34.26 -6.53 -5.86
C LEU A 673 -34.74 -7.83 -5.20
N LYS A 674 -34.11 -8.99 -5.48
CA LYS A 674 -34.64 -10.29 -5.05
C LYS A 674 -34.17 -10.72 -3.65
N TYR A 675 -33.00 -10.27 -3.19
CA TYR A 675 -32.35 -10.78 -1.97
C TYR A 675 -32.17 -9.75 -0.85
N LEU A 676 -32.43 -8.46 -1.10
CA LEU A 676 -32.18 -7.37 -0.15
C LEU A 676 -33.23 -6.23 -0.28
N PRO A 677 -34.49 -6.41 0.16
CA PRO A 677 -35.48 -5.33 0.14
C PRO A 677 -35.20 -4.33 1.28
N GLY A 678 -35.13 -3.04 0.95
CA GLY A 678 -35.06 -1.98 1.96
C GLY A 678 -34.98 -0.55 1.39
N PRO A 679 -35.47 0.47 2.13
CA PRO A 679 -35.50 1.87 1.69
C PRO A 679 -34.11 2.46 1.40
N GLN A 680 -33.06 1.91 2.01
CA GLN A 680 -31.66 2.25 1.75
C GLN A 680 -31.24 2.08 0.28
N PHE A 681 -31.82 1.11 -0.44
CA PHE A 681 -31.46 0.87 -1.84
C PHE A 681 -32.13 1.85 -2.82
N LEU A 682 -33.13 2.63 -2.39
CA LEU A 682 -33.71 3.71 -3.19
C LEU A 682 -32.72 4.86 -3.40
N VAL A 683 -31.94 5.20 -2.38
CA VAL A 683 -30.88 6.23 -2.46
C VAL A 683 -29.78 5.78 -3.42
N ILE A 684 -29.43 4.49 -3.38
CA ILE A 684 -28.46 3.87 -4.29
C ILE A 684 -29.02 3.88 -5.73
N GLY A 685 -30.27 3.46 -5.92
CA GLY A 685 -30.96 3.49 -7.22
C GLY A 685 -31.06 4.90 -7.81
N PHE A 686 -31.33 5.92 -6.99
CA PHE A 686 -31.36 7.33 -7.40
C PHE A 686 -29.99 7.84 -7.86
N LEU A 687 -28.95 7.65 -7.04
CA LEU A 687 -27.58 8.08 -7.38
C LEU A 687 -27.07 7.40 -8.64
N ASN A 688 -27.42 6.13 -8.84
CA ASN A 688 -27.07 5.40 -10.05
C ASN A 688 -27.80 5.94 -11.29
N SER A 689 -29.11 6.16 -11.16
CA SER A 689 -29.94 6.68 -12.26
C SER A 689 -29.47 8.06 -12.71
N PHE A 690 -29.13 8.94 -11.76
CA PHE A 690 -28.60 10.27 -12.05
C PHE A 690 -27.33 10.23 -12.92
N VAL A 691 -26.35 9.41 -12.56
CA VAL A 691 -25.11 9.28 -13.34
C VAL A 691 -25.36 8.65 -14.71
N HIS A 692 -26.30 7.70 -14.80
CA HIS A 692 -26.69 7.08 -16.07
C HIS A 692 -27.39 8.07 -17.01
N ILE A 693 -28.22 9.00 -16.53
CA ILE A 693 -28.81 10.07 -17.34
C ILE A 693 -27.71 10.93 -17.98
N VAL A 694 -26.76 11.39 -17.17
CA VAL A 694 -25.62 12.21 -17.63
C VAL A 694 -24.78 11.44 -18.67
N MET A 695 -24.61 10.13 -18.47
CA MET A 695 -23.86 9.28 -19.37
C MET A 695 -24.59 9.00 -20.69
N TYR A 696 -25.89 8.69 -20.67
CA TYR A 696 -26.67 8.47 -21.89
C TYR A 696 -26.82 9.76 -22.70
N PHE A 697 -26.97 10.92 -22.03
CA PHE A 697 -26.97 12.21 -22.69
C PHE A 697 -25.63 12.53 -23.35
N TYR A 698 -24.52 12.20 -22.69
CA TYR A 698 -23.18 12.29 -23.27
C TYR A 698 -23.06 11.40 -24.53
N TYR A 699 -23.52 10.15 -24.49
CA TYR A 699 -23.45 9.23 -25.63
C TYR A 699 -24.35 9.65 -26.79
N MET A 700 -25.52 10.22 -26.51
CA MET A 700 -26.40 10.79 -27.52
C MET A 700 -25.68 11.90 -28.30
N ILE A 701 -25.11 12.89 -27.60
CA ILE A 701 -24.40 14.01 -28.23
C ILE A 701 -23.15 13.52 -28.98
N ALA A 702 -22.46 12.49 -28.46
CA ALA A 702 -21.33 11.87 -29.14
C ALA A 702 -21.73 11.19 -30.46
N ALA A 703 -22.92 10.61 -30.52
CA ALA A 703 -23.46 9.94 -31.69
C ALA A 703 -23.99 10.90 -32.77
N MET A 704 -24.31 12.16 -32.43
CA MET A 704 -24.74 13.22 -33.37
C MET A 704 -23.63 13.70 -34.33
N GLY A 705 -22.38 13.30 -34.09
CA GLY A 705 -21.26 13.45 -35.03
C GLY A 705 -20.22 14.52 -34.66
N PRO A 706 -19.20 14.73 -35.51
CA PRO A 706 -17.98 15.47 -35.17
C PRO A 706 -18.23 16.94 -34.79
N LYS A 707 -19.24 17.58 -35.40
CA LYS A 707 -19.63 18.96 -35.12
C LYS A 707 -20.03 19.19 -33.66
N TYR A 708 -20.58 18.17 -33.00
CA TYR A 708 -21.05 18.23 -31.62
C TYR A 708 -20.04 17.68 -30.62
N GLN A 709 -19.05 16.88 -31.05
CA GLN A 709 -17.99 16.35 -30.19
C GLN A 709 -17.13 17.43 -29.55
N ARG A 710 -17.02 18.62 -30.16
CA ARG A 710 -16.32 19.78 -29.57
C ARG A 710 -16.93 20.22 -28.24
N PHE A 711 -18.21 19.94 -28.00
CA PHE A 711 -18.90 20.29 -26.77
C PHE A 711 -18.78 19.21 -25.68
N LEU A 712 -18.13 18.08 -25.97
CA LEU A 712 -17.97 16.94 -25.05
C LEU A 712 -16.69 17.00 -24.21
N TRP A 713 -16.16 18.19 -23.97
CA TRP A 713 -14.95 18.40 -23.15
C TRP A 713 -15.07 17.82 -21.73
N TRP A 714 -16.30 17.61 -21.26
CA TRP A 714 -16.62 17.03 -19.97
C TRP A 714 -16.49 15.49 -19.88
N LYS A 715 -16.12 14.80 -20.96
CA LYS A 715 -15.86 13.34 -20.95
C LYS A 715 -14.95 12.90 -19.80
N LYS A 716 -13.91 13.69 -19.52
CA LYS A 716 -12.91 13.41 -18.47
C LYS A 716 -13.50 13.42 -17.05
N TYR A 717 -14.66 14.06 -16.85
CA TYR A 717 -15.35 14.11 -15.57
C TYR A 717 -16.36 12.98 -15.39
N LEU A 718 -16.80 12.30 -16.47
CA LEU A 718 -17.69 11.16 -16.37
C LEU A 718 -17.07 10.01 -15.57
N THR A 719 -15.78 9.72 -15.80
CA THR A 719 -15.05 8.70 -15.02
C THR A 719 -14.93 9.09 -13.55
N THR A 720 -14.70 10.38 -13.27
CA THR A 720 -14.66 10.91 -11.91
C THR A 720 -16.04 10.87 -11.25
N LEU A 721 -17.12 11.16 -11.98
CA LEU A 721 -18.50 11.10 -11.51
C LEU A 721 -18.90 9.66 -11.15
N GLN A 722 -18.54 8.69 -11.97
CA GLN A 722 -18.76 7.26 -11.72
C GLN A 722 -17.96 6.75 -10.51
N LEU A 723 -16.68 7.14 -10.40
CA LEU A 723 -15.85 6.80 -9.24
C LEU A 723 -16.37 7.44 -7.96
N ALA A 724 -16.82 8.69 -8.03
CA ALA A 724 -17.43 9.39 -6.90
C ALA A 724 -18.73 8.71 -6.48
N GLN A 725 -19.61 8.36 -7.43
CA GLN A 725 -20.83 7.60 -7.16
C GLN A 725 -20.49 6.27 -6.47
N PHE A 726 -19.52 5.51 -6.98
CA PHE A 726 -19.11 4.24 -6.39
C PHE A 726 -18.58 4.40 -4.97
N CYS A 727 -17.72 5.39 -4.72
CA CYS A 727 -17.22 5.69 -3.38
C CYS A 727 -18.33 6.11 -2.42
N VAL A 728 -19.30 6.91 -2.88
CA VAL A 728 -20.44 7.35 -2.07
C VAL A 728 -21.36 6.17 -1.73
N MET A 729 -21.65 5.31 -2.70
CA MET A 729 -22.42 4.08 -2.48
C MET A 729 -21.72 3.12 -1.52
N LEU A 730 -20.40 2.93 -1.68
CA LEU A 730 -19.61 2.08 -0.80
C LEU A 730 -19.58 2.63 0.63
N CYS A 731 -19.36 3.93 0.80
CA CYS A 731 -19.42 4.58 2.12
C CYS A 731 -20.82 4.48 2.75
N TYR A 732 -21.88 4.66 1.97
CA TYR A 732 -23.26 4.55 2.46
C TYR A 732 -23.59 3.13 2.92
N LEU A 733 -23.24 2.11 2.12
CA LEU A 733 -23.38 0.70 2.51
C LEU A 733 -22.51 0.35 3.73
N THR A 734 -21.30 0.89 3.81
CA THR A 734 -20.40 0.69 4.97
C THR A 734 -21.01 1.32 6.23
N MET A 735 -21.63 2.50 6.12
CA MET A 735 -22.31 3.13 7.25
C MET A 735 -23.53 2.35 7.73
N ILE A 736 -24.34 1.81 6.82
CA ILE A 736 -25.47 0.94 7.21
C ILE A 736 -24.96 -0.31 7.91
N ALA A 737 -23.93 -0.97 7.35
CA ALA A 737 -23.33 -2.16 7.96
C ALA A 737 -22.70 -1.90 9.33
N LEU A 738 -22.28 -0.65 9.61
CA LEU A 738 -21.74 -0.21 10.90
C LEU A 738 -22.83 0.27 11.88
N MET A 739 -24.07 0.46 11.42
CA MET A 739 -25.21 0.84 12.26
C MET A 739 -26.05 -0.36 12.67
N ASP A 740 -26.04 -1.44 11.88
CA ASP A 740 -26.66 -2.74 12.22
C ASP A 740 -25.74 -3.65 13.09
N SER A 741 -24.53 -3.19 13.41
CA SER A 741 -23.59 -3.79 14.38
C SER A 741 -23.59 -3.03 15.69
#